data_AF-A0A3A5QRA5-F1
#
_entry.id   AF-A0A3A5QRA5-F1
#
_cell.length_a   1.000
_cell.length_b   1.000
_cell.length_c   1.000
_cell.angle_alpha   90.00
_cell.angle_beta   90.00
_cell.angle_gamma   90.00
#
_symmetry.space_group_name_H-M   'P 1'
#
loop_
_entity.id
_entity.type
_entity.pdbx_description
1 polymer ?
#
loop_
_entity_poly.entity_id
_entity_poly.type
_entity_poly.pdbx_seq_one_letter_code
_entity_poly.pdbx_strand_id
1 'polypeptide(L)'
;METYGLNRFDFRSNVDFLINDYIKGYVNIAARINKELSPNATDGTGGVMSSIFDMSPVIYGPLTPDGKVVVTPENTNPTFGRLNRSGYVKGTDYNLSTNIGLEFDLKFITPGLKTSGNIIYFNNTTSQNKGNTDYERWTRDLTNTNELLFYQYGTTEKEPLLFSKSTQSSIRSQYDWNIDYNRSFNRHKLGVNLFLSQQYYNANKIQGVQPVLRMTYGGRLSYGYDNLIFADFTAGYQGSEQFSKGNRYGFFPSGSLAFVATNLDALKNNRVLSYLKFHTSYGLVGNDNFGDDRFLYRDYLASAASNGGINYLSKPIDIIRLGNPNLTWEKSKIFNVGVDFSLFNQLSVGVEYYNDRRTSILVDDNITPLLNGLSSDYLSKINLSEIHNSGVDLSLGYFKQINKDFSLGLSSNFAFNKNEIIEIGELPKADDYAYKYRQTGYRIGQTWGYEIDYSNGNGYFNSQEEIDKSGLTYVGKSPRPGDFIYIDQNSDNIIDEKDIVPIGESTIPQIAWGAELFLKWRSWDVSVLFQGLGKFGGFNNGIGYYETYNNGTFFEHHLKAWTSERYANGEVILAPALTKQGSSSQKNNNYYYQNKGFARLKNVEIGYTMKDKAFMKKMHINQLRFYISGMNLLTWDHMKTNDIDVEGGKVSNFPTSQYWTVGLNLNF
;
A
#
# COMPACT_ATOMS: atom_id res chain seq x y z
N MET A 1 -30.70 15.18 10.91
CA MET A 1 -29.56 15.11 9.98
C MET A 1 -28.91 13.75 10.17
N GLU A 2 -28.95 12.87 9.18
CA GLU A 2 -28.08 11.69 9.20
C GLU A 2 -26.64 12.22 9.02
N THR A 3 -25.77 11.98 10.00
CA THR A 3 -24.35 12.36 9.92
C THR A 3 -23.63 11.43 8.95
N TYR A 4 -22.79 11.98 8.08
CA TYR A 4 -21.86 11.19 7.27
C TYR A 4 -21.02 10.30 8.18
N GLY A 5 -20.82 9.05 7.79
CA GLY A 5 -20.09 8.10 8.62
C GLY A 5 -20.27 6.66 8.21
N LEU A 6 -19.50 5.82 8.89
CA LEU A 6 -19.47 4.38 8.71
C LEU A 6 -19.96 3.69 9.99
N ASN A 7 -20.99 2.88 9.87
CA ASN A 7 -21.43 1.97 10.91
C ASN A 7 -21.04 0.55 10.54
N ARG A 8 -20.34 -0.15 11.43
CA ARG A 8 -19.94 -1.55 11.23
C ARG A 8 -20.63 -2.45 12.24
N PHE A 9 -21.17 -3.56 11.74
CA PHE A 9 -21.71 -4.65 12.53
C PHE A 9 -20.91 -5.91 12.21
N ASP A 10 -20.28 -6.51 13.22
CA ASP A 10 -19.55 -7.77 13.10
C ASP A 10 -20.28 -8.86 13.88
N PHE A 11 -20.39 -10.04 13.29
CA PHE A 11 -20.92 -11.24 13.92
C PHE A 11 -19.93 -12.39 13.71
N ARG A 12 -19.65 -13.16 14.76
CA ARG A 12 -18.82 -14.35 14.68
C ARG A 12 -19.39 -15.47 15.53
N SER A 13 -19.43 -16.67 14.96
CA SER A 13 -19.76 -17.92 15.64
C SER A 13 -18.74 -18.97 15.25
N ASN A 14 -18.10 -19.60 16.24
CA ASN A 14 -17.23 -20.74 16.03
C ASN A 14 -17.81 -21.87 16.88
N VAL A 15 -18.24 -22.95 16.25
CA VAL A 15 -18.88 -24.09 16.93
C VAL A 15 -18.12 -25.35 16.54
N ASP A 16 -17.50 -25.97 17.53
CA ASP A 16 -16.89 -27.29 17.41
C ASP A 16 -17.80 -28.33 18.08
N PHE A 17 -17.94 -29.50 17.46
CA PHE A 17 -18.75 -30.59 18.01
C PHE A 17 -18.10 -31.94 17.76
N LEU A 18 -18.27 -32.83 18.74
CA LEU A 18 -17.87 -34.24 18.64
C LEU A 18 -19.08 -35.04 18.16
N ILE A 19 -18.97 -35.68 16.99
CA ILE A 19 -20.02 -36.59 16.50
C ILE A 19 -19.87 -37.95 17.20
N ASN A 20 -18.64 -38.43 17.32
CA ASN A 20 -18.25 -39.61 18.10
C ASN A 20 -16.74 -39.57 18.41
N ASP A 21 -16.18 -40.64 18.98
CA ASP A 21 -14.77 -40.75 19.37
C ASP A 21 -13.75 -40.69 18.21
N TYR A 22 -14.22 -40.77 16.97
CA TYR A 22 -13.41 -40.78 15.75
C TYR A 22 -13.73 -39.61 14.82
N ILE A 23 -14.86 -38.91 15.00
CA ILE A 23 -15.32 -37.88 14.08
C ILE A 23 -15.60 -36.59 14.84
N LYS A 24 -14.90 -35.53 14.42
CA LYS A 24 -15.12 -34.16 14.89
C LYS A 24 -15.61 -33.30 13.74
N GLY A 25 -16.52 -32.38 14.02
CA GLY A 25 -16.99 -31.40 13.07
C GLY A 25 -16.85 -29.99 13.62
N TYR A 26 -16.75 -29.02 12.72
CA TYR A 26 -16.75 -27.61 13.09
C TYR A 26 -17.50 -26.77 12.07
N VAL A 27 -18.07 -25.65 12.55
CA VAL A 27 -18.72 -24.62 11.75
C VAL A 27 -18.27 -23.27 12.27
N ASN A 28 -17.54 -22.55 11.43
CA ASN A 28 -17.04 -21.21 11.71
C ASN A 28 -17.69 -20.23 10.73
N ILE A 29 -18.41 -19.25 11.26
CA ILE A 29 -19.09 -18.21 10.49
C ILE A 29 -18.64 -16.85 11.01
N ALA A 30 -18.21 -15.99 10.10
CA ALA A 30 -17.96 -14.58 10.37
C ALA A 30 -18.70 -13.75 9.32
N ALA A 31 -19.48 -12.78 9.78
CA ALA A 31 -20.19 -11.84 8.94
C ALA A 31 -19.85 -10.41 9.35
N ARG A 32 -19.69 -9.53 8.36
CA ARG A 32 -19.51 -8.10 8.56
C ARG A 32 -20.45 -7.34 7.66
N ILE A 33 -21.13 -6.36 8.23
CA ILE A 33 -21.98 -5.43 7.50
C ILE A 33 -21.47 -4.02 7.77
N ASN A 34 -20.98 -3.35 6.73
CA ASN A 34 -20.64 -1.94 6.77
C ASN A 34 -21.79 -1.16 6.13
N LYS A 35 -22.30 -0.14 6.80
CA LYS A 35 -23.23 0.84 6.24
C LYS A 35 -22.56 2.19 6.23
N GLU A 36 -22.37 2.74 5.04
CA GLU A 36 -21.73 4.03 4.84
C GLU A 36 -22.74 5.03 4.28
N LEU A 37 -22.73 6.24 4.82
CA LEU A 37 -23.35 7.41 4.22
C LEU A 37 -22.26 8.42 3.92
N SER A 38 -22.11 8.79 2.65
CA SER A 38 -21.12 9.75 2.18
C SER A 38 -21.76 10.77 1.22
N PRO A 39 -21.16 11.96 1.06
CA PRO A 39 -21.60 12.93 0.07
C PRO A 39 -21.42 12.35 -1.33
N ASN A 40 -22.31 12.71 -2.26
CA ASN A 40 -22.16 12.34 -3.66
C ASN A 40 -21.17 13.29 -4.38
N ALA A 41 -19.91 13.24 -3.95
CA ALA A 41 -18.83 13.88 -4.69
C ALA A 41 -18.38 12.94 -5.81
N THR A 42 -18.27 13.45 -7.04
CA THR A 42 -17.90 12.70 -8.25
C THR A 42 -16.60 11.90 -8.09
N ASP A 43 -15.71 12.35 -7.21
CA ASP A 43 -14.36 11.81 -6.99
C ASP A 43 -14.16 11.31 -5.53
N GLY A 44 -15.26 11.05 -4.82
CA GLY A 44 -15.25 10.60 -3.42
C GLY A 44 -14.70 11.62 -2.43
N THR A 45 -14.30 11.14 -1.25
CA THR A 45 -13.82 11.98 -0.13
C THR A 45 -12.52 12.72 -0.46
N GLY A 46 -11.67 12.15 -1.32
CA GLY A 46 -10.46 12.82 -1.82
C GLY A 46 -10.77 14.04 -2.67
N GLY A 47 -11.80 13.99 -3.53
CA GLY A 47 -12.28 15.15 -4.27
C GLY A 47 -12.83 16.25 -3.36
N VAL A 48 -13.50 15.89 -2.26
CA VAL A 48 -13.93 16.85 -1.25
C VAL A 48 -12.73 17.52 -0.58
N MET A 49 -11.72 16.74 -0.17
CA MET A 49 -10.52 17.28 0.47
C MET A 49 -9.73 18.20 -0.46
N SER A 50 -9.54 17.80 -1.73
CA SER A 50 -8.90 18.67 -2.74
C SER A 50 -9.66 19.98 -2.90
N SER A 51 -11.00 19.92 -2.96
CA SER A 51 -11.83 21.11 -3.19
C SER A 51 -11.68 22.22 -2.15
N ILE A 52 -11.18 21.89 -0.95
CA ILE A 52 -10.88 22.89 0.11
C ILE A 52 -9.78 23.84 -0.36
N PHE A 53 -8.83 23.35 -1.16
CA PHE A 53 -7.68 24.11 -1.65
C PHE A 53 -7.89 24.69 -3.06
N ASP A 54 -9.03 24.38 -3.69
CA ASP A 54 -9.38 24.83 -5.03
C ASP A 54 -10.09 26.20 -5.02
N MET A 55 -10.44 26.74 -3.84
CA MET A 55 -11.08 28.06 -3.72
C MET A 55 -10.18 29.00 -2.93
N SER A 56 -9.83 30.13 -3.54
CA SER A 56 -8.97 31.13 -2.89
C SER A 56 -9.66 31.72 -1.66
N PRO A 57 -8.93 31.93 -0.53
CA PRO A 57 -9.51 32.50 0.68
C PRO A 57 -10.00 33.95 0.53
N VAL A 58 -9.69 34.63 -0.58
CA VAL A 58 -10.18 35.98 -0.87
C VAL A 58 -11.58 36.01 -1.52
N ILE A 59 -12.11 34.85 -1.91
CA ILE A 59 -13.43 34.75 -2.52
C ILE A 59 -14.51 34.85 -1.43
N TYR A 60 -15.48 35.74 -1.63
CA TYR A 60 -16.65 35.82 -0.77
C TYR A 60 -17.44 34.51 -0.83
N GLY A 61 -17.83 33.93 0.31
CA GLY A 61 -18.57 32.67 0.30
C GLY A 61 -18.64 32.02 1.69
N PRO A 62 -19.14 30.77 1.77
CA PRO A 62 -19.45 29.84 0.67
C PRO A 62 -20.81 30.05 -0.02
N LEU A 63 -21.64 30.96 0.51
CA LEU A 63 -22.97 31.27 -0.01
C LEU A 63 -23.11 32.77 -0.28
N THR A 64 -23.97 33.13 -1.25
CA THR A 64 -24.47 34.49 -1.41
C THR A 64 -25.35 34.88 -0.21
N PRO A 65 -25.64 36.17 0.02
CA PRO A 65 -26.63 36.58 1.03
C PRO A 65 -27.99 35.87 0.89
N ASP A 66 -28.38 35.51 -0.33
CA ASP A 66 -29.62 34.77 -0.65
C ASP A 66 -29.48 33.24 -0.55
N GLY A 67 -28.34 32.73 -0.05
CA GLY A 67 -28.13 31.31 0.21
C GLY A 67 -27.81 30.46 -1.03
N LYS A 68 -27.40 31.07 -2.13
CA LYS A 68 -26.94 30.39 -3.37
C LYS A 68 -25.46 30.06 -3.28
N VAL A 69 -25.02 28.95 -3.89
CA VAL A 69 -23.63 28.50 -3.77
C VAL A 69 -22.70 29.40 -4.57
N VAL A 70 -21.69 29.97 -3.92
CA VAL A 70 -20.69 30.80 -4.60
C VAL A 70 -19.64 29.93 -5.26
N VAL A 71 -19.36 30.23 -6.54
CA VAL A 71 -18.33 29.60 -7.36
C VAL A 71 -17.42 30.67 -7.97
N THR A 72 -16.35 30.25 -8.61
CA THR A 72 -15.57 31.09 -9.53
C THR A 72 -15.51 30.44 -10.91
N PRO A 73 -15.13 31.19 -11.98
CA PRO A 73 -14.93 30.59 -13.29
C PRO A 73 -13.94 29.42 -13.30
N GLU A 74 -12.97 29.45 -12.40
CA GLU A 74 -11.92 28.44 -12.24
C GLU A 74 -12.36 27.27 -11.35
N ASN A 75 -13.30 27.48 -10.43
CA ASN A 75 -13.83 26.44 -9.56
C ASN A 75 -15.36 26.47 -9.50
N THR A 76 -15.97 25.61 -10.31
CA THR A 76 -17.42 25.47 -10.43
C THR A 76 -18.02 24.48 -9.44
N ASN A 77 -17.20 23.76 -8.65
CA ASN A 77 -17.67 22.72 -7.72
C ASN A 77 -17.01 22.86 -6.34
N PRO A 78 -17.33 23.95 -5.61
CA PRO A 78 -16.74 24.24 -4.31
C PRO A 78 -17.15 23.20 -3.27
N THR A 79 -16.35 23.07 -2.21
CA THR A 79 -16.55 22.09 -1.13
C THR A 79 -17.97 22.14 -0.55
N PHE A 80 -18.50 23.34 -0.31
CA PHE A 80 -19.84 23.50 0.24
C PHE A 80 -20.92 22.88 -0.66
N GLY A 81 -20.83 23.13 -1.97
CA GLY A 81 -21.76 22.58 -2.95
C GLY A 81 -21.67 21.05 -3.03
N ARG A 82 -20.44 20.51 -3.04
CA ARG A 82 -20.19 19.05 -3.03
C ARG A 82 -20.80 18.36 -1.81
N LEU A 83 -20.63 18.94 -0.62
CA LEU A 83 -21.10 18.34 0.64
C LEU A 83 -22.61 18.45 0.85
N ASN A 84 -23.25 19.51 0.35
CA ASN A 84 -24.62 19.85 0.73
C ASN A 84 -25.61 19.86 -0.43
N ARG A 85 -25.15 19.95 -1.69
CA ARG A 85 -25.99 20.21 -2.86
C ARG A 85 -25.84 19.20 -4.00
N SER A 86 -24.87 18.28 -3.96
CA SER A 86 -24.65 17.25 -5.00
C SER A 86 -25.39 15.92 -4.74
N GLY A 87 -26.09 15.79 -3.61
CA GLY A 87 -26.78 14.56 -3.21
C GLY A 87 -25.94 13.65 -2.31
N TYR A 88 -26.21 12.34 -2.31
CA TYR A 88 -25.60 11.38 -1.37
C TYR A 88 -25.36 10.00 -1.96
N VAL A 89 -24.46 9.24 -1.32
CA VAL A 89 -24.22 7.82 -1.58
C VAL A 89 -24.46 7.04 -0.30
N LYS A 90 -25.31 6.02 -0.37
CA LYS A 90 -25.54 5.03 0.69
C LYS A 90 -24.92 3.70 0.25
N GLY A 91 -23.78 3.37 0.83
CA GLY A 91 -23.07 2.12 0.62
C GLY A 91 -23.47 1.06 1.64
N THR A 92 -23.57 -0.20 1.21
CA THR A 92 -23.63 -1.34 2.12
C THR A 92 -22.73 -2.45 1.62
N ASP A 93 -21.71 -2.78 2.41
CA ASP A 93 -20.85 -3.93 2.16
C ASP A 93 -21.25 -5.08 3.08
N TYR A 94 -21.43 -6.25 2.47
CA TYR A 94 -21.66 -7.51 3.13
C TYR A 94 -20.46 -8.40 2.91
N ASN A 95 -19.80 -8.81 3.99
CA ASN A 95 -18.79 -9.84 3.96
C ASN A 95 -19.28 -11.04 4.73
N LEU A 96 -19.23 -12.22 4.11
CA LEU A 96 -19.50 -13.49 4.76
C LEU A 96 -18.30 -14.40 4.54
N SER A 97 -17.85 -15.02 5.62
CA SER A 97 -16.82 -16.05 5.63
C SER A 97 -17.35 -17.24 6.40
N THR A 98 -17.45 -18.37 5.74
CA THR A 98 -17.91 -19.63 6.33
C THR A 98 -16.85 -20.69 6.10
N ASN A 99 -16.48 -21.42 7.14
CA ASN A 99 -15.61 -22.59 7.06
C ASN A 99 -16.28 -23.75 7.80
N ILE A 100 -16.59 -24.81 7.07
CA ILE A 100 -17.26 -25.99 7.57
C ILE A 100 -16.36 -27.17 7.27
N GLY A 101 -16.10 -28.02 8.26
CA GLY A 101 -15.23 -29.16 8.05
C GLY A 101 -15.50 -30.34 8.97
N LEU A 102 -14.94 -31.47 8.58
CA LEU A 102 -14.94 -32.72 9.33
C LEU A 102 -13.50 -33.22 9.45
N GLU A 103 -13.17 -33.76 10.63
CA GLU A 103 -11.93 -34.46 10.92
C GLU A 103 -12.26 -35.90 11.34
N PHE A 104 -11.60 -36.86 10.69
CA PHE A 104 -11.67 -38.27 10.99
C PHE A 104 -10.34 -38.73 11.60
N ASP A 105 -10.38 -39.16 12.85
CA ASP A 105 -9.27 -39.81 13.54
C ASP A 105 -9.22 -41.29 13.13
N LEU A 106 -8.18 -41.66 12.37
CA LEU A 106 -7.99 -43.01 11.85
C LEU A 106 -7.06 -43.84 12.73
N LYS A 107 -7.02 -43.57 14.05
CA LYS A 107 -6.24 -44.33 15.05
C LYS A 107 -6.43 -45.85 15.00
N PHE A 108 -7.57 -46.33 14.47
CA PHE A 108 -7.83 -47.76 14.28
C PHE A 108 -6.96 -48.40 13.18
N ILE A 109 -6.47 -47.61 12.20
CA ILE A 109 -5.50 -48.06 11.20
C ILE A 109 -4.10 -47.95 11.80
N THR A 110 -3.74 -46.75 12.27
CA THR A 110 -2.52 -46.51 13.03
C THR A 110 -2.65 -45.24 13.85
N PRO A 111 -2.15 -45.21 15.10
CA PRO A 111 -2.06 -43.99 15.88
C PRO A 111 -1.33 -42.88 15.13
N GLY A 112 -1.91 -41.69 15.16
CA GLY A 112 -1.36 -40.49 14.53
C GLY A 112 -1.90 -40.18 13.13
N LEU A 113 -2.63 -41.12 12.50
CA LEU A 113 -3.24 -40.93 11.19
C LEU A 113 -4.60 -40.23 11.31
N LYS A 114 -4.80 -39.17 10.54
CA LYS A 114 -6.05 -38.42 10.44
C LYS A 114 -6.33 -38.05 8.99
N THR A 115 -7.59 -37.85 8.65
CA THR A 115 -7.97 -37.18 7.42
C THR A 115 -9.02 -36.12 7.73
N SER A 116 -8.91 -34.97 7.08
CA SER A 116 -9.86 -33.88 7.25
C SER A 116 -10.26 -33.29 5.92
N GLY A 117 -11.49 -32.82 5.83
CA GLY A 117 -11.99 -32.12 4.66
C GLY A 117 -12.82 -30.92 5.06
N ASN A 118 -12.65 -29.81 4.35
CA ASN A 118 -13.37 -28.58 4.64
C ASN A 118 -13.77 -27.81 3.39
N ILE A 119 -14.84 -27.06 3.54
CA ILE A 119 -15.35 -26.12 2.54
C ILE A 119 -15.27 -24.73 3.13
N ILE A 120 -14.56 -23.86 2.44
CA ILE A 120 -14.46 -22.44 2.79
C ILE A 120 -15.21 -21.64 1.75
N TYR A 121 -16.21 -20.89 2.18
CA TYR A 121 -17.02 -20.02 1.35
C TYR A 121 -16.85 -18.58 1.79
N PHE A 122 -16.45 -17.72 0.85
CA PHE A 122 -16.42 -16.28 1.05
C PHE A 122 -17.35 -15.60 0.05
N ASN A 123 -18.13 -14.65 0.56
CA ASN A 123 -18.87 -13.71 -0.27
C ASN A 123 -18.50 -12.29 0.15
N ASN A 124 -18.23 -11.44 -0.83
CA ASN A 124 -18.13 -10.01 -0.65
C ASN A 124 -19.09 -9.32 -1.63
N THR A 125 -20.09 -8.64 -1.10
CA THR A 125 -21.10 -7.93 -1.90
C THR A 125 -21.16 -6.47 -1.47
N THR A 126 -20.94 -5.57 -2.42
CA THR A 126 -21.11 -4.13 -2.23
C THR A 126 -22.35 -3.69 -2.98
N SER A 127 -23.28 -3.07 -2.27
CA SER A 127 -24.47 -2.45 -2.83
C SER A 127 -24.40 -0.94 -2.60
N GLN A 128 -24.67 -0.14 -3.63
CA GLN A 128 -24.68 1.31 -3.52
C GLN A 128 -26.00 1.86 -4.03
N ASN A 129 -26.61 2.74 -3.25
CA ASN A 129 -27.73 3.58 -3.67
C ASN A 129 -27.22 5.02 -3.73
N LYS A 130 -27.27 5.63 -4.90
CA LYS A 130 -26.81 7.00 -5.13
C LYS A 130 -28.00 7.88 -5.48
N GLY A 131 -28.13 9.00 -4.78
CA GLY A 131 -29.01 10.11 -5.12
C GLY A 131 -28.17 11.25 -5.67
N ASN A 132 -28.33 11.58 -6.96
CA ASN A 132 -27.60 12.62 -7.66
C ASN A 132 -28.52 13.79 -8.00
N THR A 133 -28.09 15.01 -7.72
CA THR A 133 -28.81 16.25 -8.06
C THR A 133 -27.76 17.33 -8.36
N ASP A 134 -28.14 18.34 -9.11
CA ASP A 134 -27.30 19.51 -9.38
C ASP A 134 -27.94 20.78 -8.79
N TYR A 135 -27.18 21.88 -8.77
CA TYR A 135 -27.58 23.12 -8.14
C TYR A 135 -27.11 24.35 -8.92
N GLU A 136 -27.79 25.46 -8.68
CA GLU A 136 -27.40 26.75 -9.23
C GLU A 136 -26.06 27.23 -8.65
N ARG A 137 -25.21 27.73 -9.54
CA ARG A 137 -23.87 28.26 -9.23
C ARG A 137 -23.89 29.76 -9.47
N TRP A 138 -23.34 30.53 -8.53
CA TRP A 138 -23.36 31.99 -8.57
C TRP A 138 -21.95 32.53 -8.39
N THR A 139 -21.55 33.54 -9.16
CA THR A 139 -20.23 34.17 -9.03
C THR A 139 -20.37 35.64 -8.65
N ARG A 140 -19.40 36.16 -7.93
CA ARG A 140 -19.35 37.58 -7.57
C ARG A 140 -19.10 38.41 -8.83
N ASP A 141 -19.83 39.51 -8.96
CA ASP A 141 -19.49 40.54 -9.93
C ASP A 141 -18.29 41.36 -9.42
N LEU A 142 -17.18 41.28 -10.16
CA LEU A 142 -15.95 42.00 -9.83
C LEU A 142 -15.87 43.36 -10.54
N THR A 143 -16.83 43.70 -11.41
CA THR A 143 -16.87 45.00 -12.09
C THR A 143 -17.32 46.13 -11.16
N ASN A 144 -18.12 45.81 -10.13
CA ASN A 144 -18.50 46.73 -9.06
C ASN A 144 -17.96 46.21 -7.72
N THR A 145 -16.87 46.81 -7.24
CA THR A 145 -16.23 46.39 -5.98
C THR A 145 -16.86 46.99 -4.73
N ASN A 146 -17.68 48.05 -4.88
CA ASN A 146 -18.28 48.78 -3.76
C ASN A 146 -19.57 48.11 -3.26
N GLU A 147 -20.25 47.37 -4.12
CA GLU A 147 -21.45 46.61 -3.79
C GLU A 147 -21.20 45.11 -3.91
N LEU A 148 -21.87 44.33 -3.08
CA LEU A 148 -21.75 42.89 -3.09
C LEU A 148 -22.81 42.28 -4.02
N LEU A 149 -22.52 42.24 -5.31
CA LEU A 149 -23.42 41.72 -6.35
C LEU A 149 -22.99 40.33 -6.82
N PHE A 150 -23.98 39.50 -7.16
CA PHE A 150 -23.78 38.15 -7.71
C PHE A 150 -24.65 37.95 -8.94
N TYR A 151 -24.17 37.15 -9.88
CA TYR A 151 -24.94 36.66 -11.02
C TYR A 151 -24.78 35.14 -11.16
N GLN A 152 -25.76 34.50 -11.78
CA GLN A 152 -25.71 33.07 -12.04
C GLN A 152 -24.57 32.77 -13.02
N TYR A 153 -23.68 31.87 -12.61
CA TYR A 153 -22.56 31.42 -13.42
C TYR A 153 -22.94 30.15 -14.18
N GLY A 154 -22.90 30.21 -15.51
CA GLY A 154 -23.31 29.10 -16.38
C GLY A 154 -24.83 28.87 -16.38
N THR A 155 -25.23 27.70 -16.85
CA THR A 155 -26.65 27.34 -17.07
C THR A 155 -27.14 26.25 -16.12
N THR A 156 -26.38 25.92 -15.09
CA THR A 156 -26.76 24.84 -14.16
C THR A 156 -27.86 25.34 -13.24
N GLU A 157 -28.92 24.55 -13.14
CA GLU A 157 -30.08 24.81 -12.30
C GLU A 157 -30.24 23.72 -11.24
N LYS A 158 -31.20 23.91 -10.34
CA LYS A 158 -31.54 22.89 -9.37
C LYS A 158 -32.34 21.77 -10.05
N GLU A 159 -31.71 20.61 -10.21
CA GLU A 159 -32.33 19.44 -10.82
C GLU A 159 -33.06 18.55 -9.79
N PRO A 160 -34.10 17.81 -10.20
CA PRO A 160 -34.68 16.74 -9.38
C PRO A 160 -33.62 15.71 -8.96
N LEU A 161 -33.84 15.05 -7.82
CA LEU A 161 -32.94 14.00 -7.34
C LEU A 161 -33.11 12.73 -8.19
N LEU A 162 -32.05 12.34 -8.90
CA LEU A 162 -31.96 11.12 -9.71
C LEU A 162 -31.38 9.98 -8.87
N PHE A 163 -32.06 8.83 -8.88
CA PHE A 163 -31.63 7.65 -8.12
C PHE A 163 -31.00 6.60 -9.02
N SER A 164 -29.87 6.06 -8.59
CA SER A 164 -29.27 4.87 -9.19
C SER A 164 -28.91 3.86 -8.11
N LYS A 165 -28.95 2.58 -8.49
CA LYS A 165 -28.55 1.46 -7.65
C LYS A 165 -27.58 0.59 -8.40
N SER A 166 -26.48 0.23 -7.75
CA SER A 166 -25.52 -0.74 -8.26
C SER A 166 -25.30 -1.83 -7.21
N THR A 167 -24.93 -3.02 -7.65
CA THR A 167 -24.52 -4.10 -6.76
C THR A 167 -23.44 -4.91 -7.46
N GLN A 168 -22.34 -5.12 -6.77
CA GLN A 168 -21.22 -5.95 -7.22
C GLN A 168 -21.03 -7.07 -6.19
N SER A 169 -20.78 -8.29 -6.66
CA SER A 169 -20.53 -9.42 -5.77
C SER A 169 -19.34 -10.22 -6.24
N SER A 170 -18.59 -10.74 -5.29
CA SER A 170 -17.55 -11.73 -5.53
C SER A 170 -17.74 -12.91 -4.59
N ILE A 171 -17.56 -14.10 -5.13
CA ILE A 171 -17.70 -15.37 -4.45
C ILE A 171 -16.39 -16.13 -4.59
N ARG A 172 -15.90 -16.68 -3.48
CA ARG A 172 -14.79 -17.62 -3.47
C ARG A 172 -15.22 -18.87 -2.72
N SER A 173 -15.06 -20.02 -3.35
CA SER A 173 -15.25 -21.32 -2.74
C SER A 173 -13.94 -22.09 -2.79
N GLN A 174 -13.54 -22.70 -1.69
CA GLN A 174 -12.36 -23.54 -1.59
C GLN A 174 -12.74 -24.87 -0.94
N TYR A 175 -12.23 -25.95 -1.53
CA TYR A 175 -12.46 -27.31 -1.10
C TYR A 175 -11.10 -27.92 -0.79
N ASP A 176 -10.86 -28.23 0.48
CA ASP A 176 -9.61 -28.79 0.94
C ASP A 176 -9.83 -30.20 1.45
N TRP A 177 -8.87 -31.06 1.16
CA TRP A 177 -8.77 -32.40 1.70
C TRP A 177 -7.33 -32.66 2.14
N ASN A 178 -7.17 -33.16 3.36
CA ASN A 178 -5.89 -33.41 3.98
C ASN A 178 -5.82 -34.84 4.52
N ILE A 179 -4.62 -35.41 4.48
CA ILE A 179 -4.24 -36.64 5.16
C ILE A 179 -3.00 -36.34 5.98
N ASP A 180 -3.11 -36.51 7.29
CA ASP A 180 -2.05 -36.22 8.25
C ASP A 180 -1.59 -37.49 8.94
N TYR A 181 -0.29 -37.68 9.08
CA TYR A 181 0.32 -38.73 9.87
C TYR A 181 1.37 -38.15 10.80
N ASN A 182 1.04 -38.05 12.09
CA ASN A 182 1.92 -37.49 13.11
C ASN A 182 2.27 -38.54 14.16
N ARG A 183 3.55 -38.93 14.23
CA ARG A 183 4.04 -39.96 15.15
C ARG A 183 5.33 -39.53 15.84
N SER A 184 5.45 -39.95 17.10
CA SER A 184 6.68 -39.82 17.88
C SER A 184 7.23 -41.21 18.18
N PHE A 185 8.51 -41.43 17.86
CA PHE A 185 9.28 -42.65 18.10
C PHE A 185 10.49 -42.28 18.97
N ASN A 186 10.35 -42.34 20.29
CA ASN A 186 11.39 -41.92 21.24
C ASN A 186 11.87 -40.48 20.95
N ARG A 187 13.12 -40.33 20.51
CA ARG A 187 13.74 -39.04 20.15
C ARG A 187 13.30 -38.54 18.77
N HIS A 188 12.66 -39.36 17.94
CA HIS A 188 12.26 -38.99 16.59
C HIS A 188 10.79 -38.54 16.57
N LYS A 189 10.51 -37.45 15.88
CA LYS A 189 9.16 -36.95 15.60
C LYS A 189 9.00 -36.87 14.09
N LEU A 190 7.97 -37.52 13.54
CA LEU A 190 7.67 -37.53 12.13
C LEU A 190 6.26 -36.97 11.92
N GLY A 191 6.15 -35.99 11.03
CA GLY A 191 4.90 -35.48 10.50
C GLY A 191 4.90 -35.64 8.99
N VAL A 192 3.81 -36.17 8.45
CA VAL A 192 3.54 -36.21 7.01
C VAL A 192 2.16 -35.61 6.78
N ASN A 193 2.05 -34.68 5.86
CA ASN A 193 0.78 -34.14 5.39
C ASN A 193 0.72 -34.29 3.87
N LEU A 194 -0.40 -34.76 3.35
CA LEU A 194 -0.75 -34.73 1.94
C LEU A 194 -2.02 -33.91 1.79
N PHE A 195 -2.06 -33.02 0.80
CA PHE A 195 -3.18 -32.13 0.62
C PHE A 195 -3.60 -31.98 -0.84
N LEU A 196 -4.90 -31.83 -1.02
CA LEU A 196 -5.56 -31.44 -2.25
C LEU A 196 -6.40 -30.20 -1.95
N SER A 197 -6.25 -29.16 -2.77
CA SER A 197 -7.07 -27.96 -2.66
C SER A 197 -7.58 -27.56 -4.04
N GLN A 198 -8.88 -27.26 -4.12
CA GLN A 198 -9.50 -26.69 -5.31
C GLN A 198 -10.12 -25.35 -4.95
N GLN A 199 -9.82 -24.32 -5.73
CA GLN A 199 -10.34 -22.97 -5.54
C GLN A 199 -11.14 -22.52 -6.77
N TYR A 200 -12.34 -22.01 -6.48
CA TYR A 200 -13.21 -21.31 -7.42
C TYR A 200 -13.33 -19.85 -6.97
N TYR A 201 -13.06 -18.90 -7.86
CA TYR A 201 -13.26 -17.49 -7.60
C TYR A 201 -14.03 -16.84 -8.75
N ASN A 202 -15.14 -16.20 -8.44
CA ASN A 202 -15.92 -15.46 -9.42
C ASN A 202 -16.18 -14.05 -8.89
N ALA A 203 -15.79 -13.05 -9.66
CA ALA A 203 -16.07 -11.66 -9.38
C ALA A 203 -16.99 -11.11 -10.47
N ASN A 204 -18.25 -10.83 -10.13
CA ASN A 204 -19.19 -10.09 -10.98
C ASN A 204 -18.84 -8.58 -10.99
N LYS A 205 -17.55 -8.23 -11.07
CA LYS A 205 -17.09 -6.84 -11.13
C LYS A 205 -17.30 -6.22 -12.52
N ILE A 206 -17.39 -7.06 -13.56
CA ILE A 206 -17.60 -6.66 -14.96
C ILE A 206 -18.47 -7.73 -15.63
N GLN A 207 -19.42 -7.34 -16.48
CA GLN A 207 -20.15 -8.30 -17.32
C GLN A 207 -19.15 -9.12 -18.17
N GLY A 208 -19.25 -10.45 -18.15
CA GLY A 208 -18.47 -11.34 -19.02
C GLY A 208 -17.18 -11.91 -18.44
N VAL A 209 -16.82 -11.62 -17.18
CA VAL A 209 -15.65 -12.21 -16.53
C VAL A 209 -15.95 -13.66 -16.12
N GLN A 210 -15.19 -14.61 -16.68
CA GLN A 210 -15.28 -16.04 -16.33
C GLN A 210 -14.85 -16.28 -14.87
N PRO A 211 -15.11 -17.44 -14.25
CA PRO A 211 -14.51 -17.76 -12.95
C PRO A 211 -13.01 -18.07 -13.09
N VAL A 212 -12.20 -17.77 -12.07
CA VAL A 212 -10.82 -18.25 -11.91
C VAL A 212 -10.85 -19.59 -11.19
N LEU A 213 -10.13 -20.58 -11.73
CA LEU A 213 -10.01 -21.92 -11.19
C LEU A 213 -8.54 -22.22 -10.90
N ARG A 214 -8.27 -22.69 -9.69
CA ARG A 214 -6.96 -23.20 -9.28
C ARG A 214 -7.10 -24.57 -8.64
N MET A 215 -6.08 -25.39 -8.81
CA MET A 215 -6.01 -26.70 -8.20
C MET A 215 -4.60 -26.98 -7.72
N THR A 216 -4.46 -27.44 -6.50
CA THR A 216 -3.16 -27.68 -5.87
C THR A 216 -3.13 -29.09 -5.29
N TYR A 217 -2.08 -29.80 -5.64
CA TYR A 217 -1.70 -31.06 -5.01
C TYR A 217 -0.40 -30.81 -4.27
N GLY A 218 -0.24 -31.35 -3.08
CA GLY A 218 1.04 -31.20 -2.41
C GLY A 218 1.21 -32.13 -1.24
N GLY A 219 2.41 -32.04 -0.67
CA GLY A 219 2.72 -32.72 0.55
C GLY A 219 3.80 -32.00 1.33
N ARG A 220 3.83 -32.29 2.64
CA ARG A 220 4.82 -31.82 3.59
C ARG A 220 5.35 -32.99 4.41
N LEU A 221 6.67 -33.03 4.55
CA LEU A 221 7.39 -33.94 5.41
C LEU A 221 8.10 -33.11 6.48
N SER A 222 7.79 -33.38 7.74
CA SER A 222 8.39 -32.73 8.91
C SER A 222 9.10 -33.77 9.75
N TYR A 223 10.35 -33.51 10.11
CA TYR A 223 11.14 -34.39 10.93
C TYR A 223 11.81 -33.61 12.07
N GLY A 224 11.68 -34.12 13.28
CA GLY A 224 12.35 -33.61 14.47
C GLY A 224 13.18 -34.71 15.13
N TYR A 225 14.42 -34.38 15.50
CA TYR A 225 15.28 -35.26 16.30
C TYR A 225 15.62 -34.58 17.62
N ASP A 226 15.16 -35.19 18.72
CA ASP A 226 15.44 -34.86 20.11
C ASP A 226 15.17 -33.39 20.52
N ASN A 227 14.30 -32.72 19.77
CA ASN A 227 14.12 -31.27 19.83
C ASN A 227 15.41 -30.47 19.52
N LEU A 228 16.44 -31.12 18.99
CA LEU A 228 17.73 -30.54 18.63
C LEU A 228 17.74 -30.12 17.15
N ILE A 229 17.29 -31.01 16.27
CA ILE A 229 17.27 -30.80 14.82
C ILE A 229 15.83 -30.85 14.35
N PHE A 230 15.44 -29.90 13.50
CA PHE A 230 14.16 -29.89 12.81
C PHE A 230 14.42 -29.70 11.32
N ALA A 231 13.82 -30.54 10.50
CA ALA A 231 13.86 -30.43 9.05
C ALA A 231 12.44 -30.48 8.50
N ASP A 232 12.12 -29.59 7.58
CA ASP A 232 10.85 -29.58 6.86
C ASP A 232 11.12 -29.59 5.36
N PHE A 233 10.34 -30.35 4.62
CA PHE A 233 10.29 -30.32 3.17
C PHE A 233 8.83 -30.24 2.73
N THR A 234 8.51 -29.30 1.85
CA THR A 234 7.17 -29.13 1.29
C THR A 234 7.27 -29.04 -0.22
N ALA A 235 6.34 -29.66 -0.95
CA ALA A 235 6.27 -29.51 -2.39
C ALA A 235 4.82 -29.43 -2.84
N GLY A 236 4.54 -28.47 -3.74
CA GLY A 236 3.23 -28.28 -4.34
C GLY A 236 3.30 -28.33 -5.86
N TYR A 237 2.39 -29.06 -6.48
CA TYR A 237 2.08 -29.01 -7.90
C TYR A 237 0.76 -28.23 -8.08
N GLN A 238 0.88 -26.99 -8.55
CA GLN A 238 -0.21 -26.02 -8.61
C GLN A 238 -0.61 -25.78 -10.06
N GLY A 239 -1.90 -25.84 -10.34
CA GLY A 239 -2.50 -25.60 -11.65
C GLY A 239 -3.32 -24.31 -11.64
N SER A 240 -3.17 -23.51 -12.69
CA SER A 240 -3.98 -22.31 -12.93
C SER A 240 -4.53 -22.30 -14.36
N GLU A 241 -5.79 -21.86 -14.51
CA GLU A 241 -6.45 -21.71 -15.80
C GLU A 241 -6.02 -20.46 -16.58
N GLN A 242 -5.27 -19.55 -15.94
CA GLN A 242 -4.73 -18.35 -16.59
C GLN A 242 -3.68 -18.66 -17.65
N PHE A 243 -3.11 -19.87 -17.66
CA PHE A 243 -2.11 -20.31 -18.63
C PHE A 243 -2.69 -21.27 -19.69
N SER A 244 -1.98 -21.34 -20.82
CA SER A 244 -2.27 -22.31 -21.89
C SER A 244 -2.14 -23.76 -21.37
N LYS A 245 -2.80 -24.72 -22.01
CA LYS A 245 -2.89 -26.12 -21.52
C LYS A 245 -1.52 -26.76 -21.19
N GLY A 246 -0.46 -26.40 -21.92
CA GLY A 246 0.90 -26.92 -21.67
C GLY A 246 1.62 -26.30 -20.46
N ASN A 247 1.22 -25.10 -20.02
CA ASN A 247 1.91 -24.31 -19.00
C ASN A 247 1.12 -24.13 -17.70
N ARG A 248 -0.07 -24.75 -17.59
CA ARG A 248 -0.99 -24.57 -16.44
C ARG A 248 -0.38 -24.92 -15.11
N TYR A 249 0.50 -25.90 -15.08
CA TYR A 249 1.02 -26.45 -13.85
C TYR A 249 2.46 -26.03 -13.58
N GLY A 250 2.72 -25.65 -12.32
CA GLY A 250 4.06 -25.37 -11.80
C GLY A 250 4.36 -26.26 -10.58
N PHE A 251 5.62 -26.66 -10.45
CA PHE A 251 6.11 -27.40 -9.29
C PHE A 251 6.97 -26.50 -8.40
N PHE A 252 6.61 -26.42 -7.12
CA PHE A 252 7.11 -25.43 -6.17
C PHE A 252 7.58 -26.12 -4.88
N PRO A 253 8.85 -26.57 -4.82
CA PRO A 253 9.43 -27.17 -3.63
C PRO A 253 10.01 -26.12 -2.67
N SER A 254 10.01 -26.43 -1.38
CA SER A 254 10.71 -25.69 -0.34
C SER A 254 11.25 -26.63 0.74
N GLY A 255 12.37 -26.26 1.32
CA GLY A 255 12.99 -26.98 2.42
C GLY A 255 13.50 -26.04 3.49
N SER A 256 13.52 -26.49 4.74
CA SER A 256 14.13 -25.76 5.85
C SER A 256 14.81 -26.71 6.84
N LEU A 257 15.80 -26.16 7.53
CA LEU A 257 16.55 -26.83 8.59
C LEU A 257 16.70 -25.86 9.75
N ALA A 258 16.45 -26.34 10.97
CA ALA A 258 16.73 -25.61 12.20
C ALA A 258 17.48 -26.49 13.19
N PHE A 259 18.42 -25.88 13.90
CA PHE A 259 19.27 -26.51 14.90
C PHE A 259 19.24 -25.70 16.19
N VAL A 260 18.67 -26.28 17.25
CA VAL A 260 18.55 -25.66 18.58
C VAL A 260 19.76 -26.05 19.42
N ALA A 261 20.86 -25.32 19.26
CA ALA A 261 22.14 -25.60 19.90
C ALA A 261 22.06 -25.70 21.44
N THR A 262 21.17 -24.93 22.09
CA THR A 262 20.98 -25.01 23.54
C THR A 262 20.42 -26.34 24.04
N ASN A 263 19.95 -27.23 23.16
CA ASN A 263 19.53 -28.58 23.56
C ASN A 263 20.69 -29.58 23.61
N LEU A 264 21.90 -29.22 23.20
CA LEU A 264 23.11 -30.01 23.44
C LEU A 264 23.39 -30.13 24.94
N ASP A 265 23.85 -31.29 25.40
CA ASP A 265 24.15 -31.53 26.82
C ASP A 265 25.18 -30.51 27.39
N ALA A 266 26.12 -30.06 26.56
CA ALA A 266 27.11 -29.04 26.93
C ALA A 266 26.52 -27.64 27.19
N LEU A 267 25.34 -27.32 26.62
CA LEU A 267 24.73 -26.00 26.67
C LEU A 267 23.38 -25.96 27.40
N LYS A 268 22.74 -27.11 27.63
CA LYS A 268 21.38 -27.25 28.18
C LYS A 268 21.13 -26.54 29.50
N ASN A 269 22.16 -26.37 30.32
CA ASN A 269 22.09 -25.73 31.64
C ASN A 269 22.84 -24.40 31.70
N ASN A 270 23.15 -23.78 30.56
CA ASN A 270 23.85 -22.51 30.52
C ASN A 270 22.92 -21.38 31.04
N ARG A 271 23.33 -20.72 32.13
CA ARG A 271 22.55 -19.64 32.76
C ARG A 271 22.58 -18.33 31.97
N VAL A 272 23.64 -18.13 31.18
CA VAL A 272 23.83 -16.94 30.36
C VAL A 272 23.09 -17.12 29.05
N LEU A 273 23.39 -18.18 28.29
CA LEU A 273 22.75 -18.48 27.02
C LEU A 273 21.56 -19.44 27.23
N SER A 274 20.35 -18.89 27.31
CA SER A 274 19.15 -19.65 27.63
C SER A 274 18.45 -20.24 26.41
N TYR A 275 18.66 -19.66 25.23
CA TYR A 275 18.19 -20.19 23.95
C TYR A 275 19.18 -19.85 22.84
N LEU A 276 19.42 -20.80 21.94
CA LEU A 276 20.16 -20.58 20.69
C LEU A 276 19.62 -21.52 19.63
N LYS A 277 19.14 -20.95 18.52
CA LYS A 277 18.67 -21.67 17.35
C LYS A 277 19.25 -21.03 16.10
N PHE A 278 19.81 -21.85 15.24
CA PHE A 278 20.15 -21.49 13.87
C PHE A 278 19.07 -22.05 12.96
N HIS A 279 18.69 -21.31 11.92
CA HIS A 279 17.74 -21.80 10.93
C HIS A 279 18.10 -21.31 9.52
N THR A 280 17.72 -22.09 8.53
CA THR A 280 17.80 -21.71 7.12
C THR A 280 16.64 -22.31 6.35
N SER A 281 16.20 -21.64 5.30
CA SER A 281 15.21 -22.16 4.36
C SER A 281 15.56 -21.76 2.93
N TYR A 282 15.16 -22.61 1.99
CA TYR A 282 15.25 -22.34 0.57
C TYR A 282 13.99 -22.87 -0.12
N GLY A 283 13.33 -22.03 -0.90
CA GLY A 283 12.09 -22.42 -1.57
C GLY A 283 11.86 -21.71 -2.89
N LEU A 284 11.09 -22.36 -3.75
CA LEU A 284 10.58 -21.80 -4.99
C LEU A 284 9.08 -21.58 -4.83
N VAL A 285 8.61 -20.35 -5.05
CA VAL A 285 7.18 -20.01 -5.04
C VAL A 285 6.75 -19.48 -6.39
N GLY A 286 5.49 -19.71 -6.75
CA GLY A 286 4.89 -19.29 -8.01
C GLY A 286 3.79 -18.26 -7.82
N ASN A 287 3.69 -17.32 -8.76
CA ASN A 287 2.58 -16.37 -8.87
C ASN A 287 1.92 -16.50 -10.25
N ASP A 288 0.58 -16.62 -10.26
CA ASP A 288 -0.25 -16.72 -11.47
C ASP A 288 -1.13 -15.48 -11.70
N ASN A 289 -0.95 -14.43 -10.89
CA ASN A 289 -1.80 -13.26 -10.96
C ASN A 289 -1.30 -12.27 -12.01
N PHE A 290 -2.11 -12.03 -13.03
CA PHE A 290 -1.86 -11.06 -14.09
C PHE A 290 -2.60 -9.73 -13.90
N GLY A 291 -3.21 -9.50 -12.74
CA GLY A 291 -4.04 -8.33 -12.48
C GLY A 291 -5.45 -8.49 -13.06
N ASP A 292 -5.96 -7.44 -13.71
CA ASP A 292 -7.31 -7.45 -14.30
C ASP A 292 -7.37 -8.18 -15.66
N ASP A 293 -6.21 -8.39 -16.29
CA ASP A 293 -6.09 -9.12 -17.54
C ASP A 293 -6.27 -10.63 -17.35
N ARG A 294 -7.01 -11.24 -18.28
CA ARG A 294 -7.30 -12.68 -18.24
C ARG A 294 -7.12 -13.34 -19.59
N PHE A 295 -6.76 -14.62 -19.53
CA PHE A 295 -6.52 -15.44 -20.72
C PHE A 295 -5.53 -14.78 -21.68
N LEU A 296 -4.45 -14.18 -21.15
CA LEU A 296 -3.39 -13.51 -21.91
C LEU A 296 -2.71 -14.42 -22.95
N TYR A 297 -2.95 -15.73 -22.88
CA TYR A 297 -2.51 -16.69 -23.89
C TYR A 297 -3.40 -16.74 -25.15
N ARG A 298 -4.49 -15.97 -25.19
CA ARG A 298 -5.43 -15.88 -26.32
C ARG A 298 -5.46 -14.46 -26.86
N ASP A 299 -5.65 -14.34 -28.16
CA ASP A 299 -5.93 -13.06 -28.80
C ASP A 299 -7.22 -12.47 -28.23
N TYR A 300 -7.18 -11.18 -27.94
CA TYR A 300 -8.34 -10.41 -27.56
C TYR A 300 -8.77 -9.54 -28.72
N LEU A 301 -9.92 -9.90 -29.30
CA LEU A 301 -10.54 -9.22 -30.41
C LEU A 301 -11.83 -8.56 -29.92
N ALA A 302 -12.05 -7.30 -30.28
CA ALA A 302 -13.28 -6.57 -29.94
C ALA A 302 -13.90 -5.98 -31.21
N SER A 303 -15.21 -5.72 -31.18
CA SER A 303 -15.85 -4.96 -32.26
C SER A 303 -15.32 -3.53 -32.23
N ALA A 304 -14.83 -3.03 -33.36
CA ALA A 304 -14.44 -1.63 -33.52
C ALA A 304 -15.65 -0.72 -33.23
N ALA A 305 -15.40 0.42 -32.59
CA ALA A 305 -16.41 1.47 -32.48
C ALA A 305 -16.73 1.96 -33.91
N SER A 306 -17.99 1.84 -34.33
CA SER A 306 -18.44 2.29 -35.65
C SER A 306 -18.49 3.82 -35.68
N ASN A 307 -17.38 4.46 -36.04
CA ASN A 307 -17.41 5.86 -36.43
C ASN A 307 -17.99 5.97 -37.85
N GLY A 308 -19.33 5.90 -37.96
CA GLY A 308 -20.08 6.32 -39.16
C GLY A 308 -20.75 5.23 -40.01
N GLY A 309 -20.82 3.97 -39.57
CA GLY A 309 -21.46 2.88 -40.32
C GLY A 309 -22.73 2.33 -39.67
N ILE A 310 -23.72 1.92 -40.49
CA ILE A 310 -24.96 1.29 -40.01
C ILE A 310 -24.63 -0.05 -39.32
N ASN A 311 -24.85 -0.12 -38.00
CA ASN A 311 -24.44 -1.19 -37.08
C ASN A 311 -24.91 -2.63 -37.40
N TYR A 312 -25.75 -2.87 -38.42
CA TYR A 312 -26.25 -4.20 -38.79
C TYR A 312 -25.57 -4.83 -40.02
N LEU A 313 -24.81 -4.08 -40.82
CA LEU A 313 -24.25 -4.57 -42.10
C LEU A 313 -22.78 -5.02 -42.03
N SER A 314 -22.00 -4.52 -41.08
CA SER A 314 -20.67 -5.04 -40.77
C SER A 314 -20.21 -4.53 -39.40
N LYS A 315 -19.65 -5.41 -38.57
CA LYS A 315 -18.92 -5.03 -37.36
C LYS A 315 -17.44 -5.24 -37.64
N PRO A 316 -16.66 -4.19 -37.95
CA PRO A 316 -15.21 -4.33 -38.01
C PRO A 316 -14.71 -4.90 -36.67
N ILE A 317 -13.69 -5.75 -36.72
CA ILE A 317 -13.08 -6.36 -35.55
C ILE A 317 -11.68 -5.75 -35.41
N ASP A 318 -11.42 -5.14 -34.27
CA ASP A 318 -10.10 -4.66 -33.89
C ASP A 318 -9.37 -5.74 -33.11
N ILE A 319 -8.07 -5.87 -33.40
CA ILE A 319 -7.15 -6.58 -32.51
C ILE A 319 -6.88 -5.64 -31.35
N ILE A 320 -7.32 -6.02 -30.15
CA ILE A 320 -7.03 -5.25 -28.94
C ILE A 320 -5.72 -5.71 -28.33
N ARG A 321 -5.42 -7.02 -28.40
CA ARG A 321 -4.16 -7.59 -27.92
C ARG A 321 -3.92 -8.98 -28.50
N LEU A 322 -2.67 -9.30 -28.82
CA LEU A 322 -2.25 -10.65 -29.19
C LEU A 322 -2.03 -11.55 -27.97
N GLY A 323 -2.33 -12.83 -28.12
CA GLY A 323 -2.15 -13.86 -27.10
C GLY A 323 -0.75 -14.44 -27.11
N ASN A 324 -0.20 -14.73 -25.91
CA ASN A 324 1.06 -15.44 -25.76
C ASN A 324 0.84 -16.84 -25.15
N PRO A 325 0.79 -17.92 -25.95
CA PRO A 325 0.62 -19.29 -25.46
C PRO A 325 1.77 -19.79 -24.58
N ASN A 326 2.93 -19.12 -24.62
CA ASN A 326 4.12 -19.49 -23.86
C ASN A 326 4.20 -18.87 -22.47
N LEU A 327 3.20 -18.09 -22.06
CA LEU A 327 3.15 -17.54 -20.71
C LEU A 327 3.23 -18.65 -19.66
N THR A 328 4.00 -18.37 -18.61
CA THR A 328 4.27 -19.27 -17.49
C THR A 328 4.30 -18.48 -16.18
N TRP A 329 4.43 -19.22 -15.09
CA TRP A 329 4.45 -18.68 -13.73
C TRP A 329 5.59 -17.69 -13.52
N GLU A 330 5.29 -16.58 -12.86
CA GLU A 330 6.31 -15.77 -12.19
C GLU A 330 6.87 -16.60 -11.03
N LYS A 331 8.19 -16.68 -10.92
CA LYS A 331 8.88 -17.58 -9.99
C LYS A 331 9.77 -16.78 -9.06
N SER A 332 9.66 -17.01 -7.76
CA SER A 332 10.52 -16.40 -6.76
C SER A 332 11.29 -17.49 -6.01
N LYS A 333 12.62 -17.36 -6.04
CA LYS A 333 13.56 -18.21 -5.28
C LYS A 333 13.93 -17.45 -4.03
N ILE A 334 13.52 -17.98 -2.88
CA ILE A 334 13.68 -17.33 -1.58
C ILE A 334 14.65 -18.16 -0.75
N PHE A 335 15.71 -17.52 -0.29
CA PHE A 335 16.66 -18.05 0.67
C PHE A 335 16.59 -17.23 1.96
N ASN A 336 16.51 -17.91 3.10
CA ASN A 336 16.60 -17.29 4.42
C ASN A 336 17.67 -17.98 5.26
N VAL A 337 18.38 -17.21 6.07
CA VAL A 337 19.28 -17.72 7.11
C VAL A 337 19.20 -16.82 8.33
N GLY A 338 19.05 -17.41 9.50
CA GLY A 338 18.90 -16.64 10.73
C GLY A 338 19.38 -17.35 11.97
N VAL A 339 19.52 -16.54 13.01
CA VAL A 339 19.89 -16.96 14.35
C VAL A 339 18.95 -16.30 15.36
N ASP A 340 18.34 -17.12 16.19
CA ASP A 340 17.54 -16.71 17.34
C ASP A 340 18.33 -17.06 18.60
N PHE A 341 18.52 -16.10 19.51
CA PHE A 341 19.12 -16.40 20.81
C PHE A 341 18.48 -15.61 21.94
N SER A 342 18.53 -16.18 23.14
CA SER A 342 18.10 -15.50 24.36
C SER A 342 19.16 -15.58 25.44
N LEU A 343 19.37 -14.46 26.12
CA LEU A 343 20.28 -14.30 27.24
C LEU A 343 19.51 -14.11 28.55
N PHE A 344 19.91 -14.86 29.58
CA PHE A 344 19.36 -14.80 30.95
C PHE A 344 17.83 -14.98 31.06
N ASN A 345 17.18 -15.56 30.04
CA ASN A 345 15.72 -15.57 29.87
C ASN A 345 15.06 -14.18 29.90
N GLN A 346 15.82 -13.12 29.62
CA GLN A 346 15.35 -11.73 29.70
C GLN A 346 15.46 -11.02 28.36
N LEU A 347 16.58 -11.22 27.67
CA LEU A 347 16.86 -10.60 26.38
C LEU A 347 16.74 -11.65 25.29
N SER A 348 15.91 -11.42 24.28
CA SER A 348 15.77 -12.24 23.08
C SER A 348 16.15 -11.41 21.87
N VAL A 349 16.96 -11.99 20.98
CA VAL A 349 17.41 -11.36 19.75
C VAL A 349 17.24 -12.36 18.62
N GLY A 350 16.59 -11.95 17.53
CA GLY A 350 16.52 -12.69 16.29
C GLY A 350 17.14 -11.86 15.17
N VAL A 351 18.03 -12.45 14.39
CA VAL A 351 18.61 -11.82 13.19
C VAL A 351 18.39 -12.76 12.02
N GLU A 352 17.73 -12.29 10.97
CA GLU A 352 17.50 -13.04 9.73
C GLU A 352 18.01 -12.23 8.54
N TYR A 353 18.71 -12.89 7.63
CA TYR A 353 19.00 -12.38 6.31
C TYR A 353 18.15 -13.14 5.30
N TYR A 354 17.50 -12.41 4.38
CA TYR A 354 16.74 -12.99 3.30
C TYR A 354 17.25 -12.52 1.93
N ASN A 355 17.06 -13.36 0.92
CA ASN A 355 17.36 -13.10 -0.47
C ASN A 355 16.25 -13.69 -1.34
N ASP A 356 15.49 -12.83 -2.02
CA ASP A 356 14.44 -13.18 -2.99
C ASP A 356 14.89 -12.78 -4.39
N ARG A 357 15.10 -13.77 -5.25
CA ARG A 357 15.32 -13.56 -6.68
C ARG A 357 14.07 -13.99 -7.44
N ARG A 358 13.40 -13.00 -8.02
CA ARG A 358 12.16 -13.18 -8.76
C ARG A 358 12.39 -13.04 -10.25
N THR A 359 12.01 -14.06 -11.00
CA THR A 359 12.25 -14.19 -12.44
C THR A 359 10.93 -14.44 -13.16
N SER A 360 10.92 -14.19 -14.47
CA SER A 360 9.75 -14.43 -15.32
C SER A 360 8.55 -13.58 -14.90
N ILE A 361 8.80 -12.38 -14.37
CA ILE A 361 7.76 -11.40 -14.06
C ILE A 361 7.12 -10.96 -15.38
N LEU A 362 5.80 -10.87 -15.38
CA LEU A 362 5.03 -10.48 -16.56
C LEU A 362 5.19 -8.99 -16.83
N VAL A 363 5.59 -8.63 -18.04
CA VAL A 363 5.74 -7.24 -18.51
C VAL A 363 5.17 -7.05 -19.90
N ASP A 364 4.95 -5.80 -20.27
CA ASP A 364 4.64 -5.43 -21.65
C ASP A 364 5.86 -5.63 -22.55
N ASP A 365 5.61 -6.00 -23.81
CA ASP A 365 6.67 -6.17 -24.81
C ASP A 365 7.06 -4.80 -25.38
N ASN A 366 8.06 -4.18 -24.76
CA ASN A 366 8.64 -2.90 -25.18
C ASN A 366 9.93 -3.07 -26.01
N ILE A 367 10.32 -4.30 -26.33
CA ILE A 367 11.56 -4.60 -27.05
C ILE A 367 11.31 -4.93 -28.52
N THR A 368 10.10 -5.35 -28.87
CA THR A 368 9.71 -5.61 -30.26
C THR A 368 9.53 -4.28 -31.02
N PRO A 369 10.24 -4.07 -32.15
CA PRO A 369 10.14 -2.83 -32.91
C PRO A 369 8.77 -2.61 -33.57
N LEU A 370 8.31 -1.36 -33.59
CA LEU A 370 7.10 -0.90 -34.29
C LEU A 370 7.09 -1.20 -35.80
N LEU A 371 8.24 -1.56 -36.39
CA LEU A 371 8.35 -1.95 -37.80
C LEU A 371 7.44 -3.14 -38.17
N ASN A 372 7.03 -3.95 -37.20
CA ASN A 372 6.04 -5.01 -37.38
C ASN A 372 4.61 -4.49 -37.68
N GLY A 373 4.38 -3.17 -37.62
CA GLY A 373 3.10 -2.53 -37.87
C GLY A 373 2.13 -2.55 -36.69
N LEU A 374 2.57 -3.02 -35.51
CA LEU A 374 1.76 -3.11 -34.29
C LEU A 374 2.37 -2.22 -33.20
N SER A 375 1.56 -1.31 -32.64
CA SER A 375 1.91 -0.63 -31.38
C SER A 375 2.17 -1.65 -30.26
N SER A 376 3.03 -1.30 -29.30
CA SER A 376 3.34 -2.10 -28.12
C SER A 376 2.08 -2.54 -27.36
N ASP A 377 1.05 -1.69 -27.35
CA ASP A 377 -0.23 -1.95 -26.67
C ASP A 377 -0.99 -3.16 -27.25
N TYR A 378 -0.74 -3.51 -28.51
CA TYR A 378 -1.35 -4.67 -29.17
C TYR A 378 -0.52 -5.94 -29.01
N LEU A 379 0.75 -5.81 -28.61
CA LEU A 379 1.64 -6.94 -28.45
C LEU A 379 1.24 -7.77 -27.23
N SER A 380 1.62 -9.03 -27.29
CA SER A 380 1.37 -9.94 -26.18
C SER A 380 2.35 -9.64 -25.04
N LYS A 381 1.87 -9.64 -23.79
CA LYS A 381 2.74 -9.58 -22.62
C LYS A 381 3.71 -10.79 -22.60
N ILE A 382 4.88 -10.62 -21.97
CA ILE A 382 5.95 -11.61 -21.93
C ILE A 382 6.51 -11.80 -20.51
N ASN A 383 6.98 -13.01 -20.20
CA ASN A 383 7.66 -13.32 -18.93
C ASN A 383 9.17 -13.00 -19.03
N LEU A 384 9.53 -11.72 -19.01
CA LEU A 384 10.91 -11.28 -19.21
C LEU A 384 11.58 -10.76 -17.93
N SER A 385 10.82 -10.09 -17.07
CA SER A 385 11.43 -9.25 -16.04
C SER A 385 12.01 -10.07 -14.87
N GLU A 386 13.10 -9.55 -14.32
CA GLU A 386 13.80 -10.07 -13.16
C GLU A 386 14.04 -8.97 -12.13
N ILE A 387 13.72 -9.27 -10.87
CA ILE A 387 13.91 -8.38 -9.72
C ILE A 387 14.63 -9.15 -8.62
N HIS A 388 15.61 -8.50 -8.00
CA HIS A 388 16.30 -8.98 -6.81
C HIS A 388 15.88 -8.16 -5.60
N ASN A 389 15.55 -8.83 -4.50
CA ASN A 389 15.28 -8.20 -3.22
C ASN A 389 16.08 -8.92 -2.12
N SER A 390 16.68 -8.19 -1.21
CA SER A 390 17.38 -8.77 -0.06
C SER A 390 17.35 -7.83 1.12
N GLY A 391 17.47 -8.38 2.32
CA GLY A 391 17.37 -7.58 3.52
C GLY A 391 17.80 -8.30 4.78
N VAL A 392 17.80 -7.54 5.86
CA VAL A 392 18.05 -8.03 7.21
C VAL A 392 16.89 -7.62 8.10
N ASP A 393 16.35 -8.61 8.80
CA ASP A 393 15.34 -8.43 9.84
C ASP A 393 15.95 -8.69 11.21
N LEU A 394 15.78 -7.73 12.11
CA LEU A 394 16.18 -7.78 13.51
C LEU A 394 14.93 -7.74 14.39
N SER A 395 14.86 -8.65 15.35
CA SER A 395 13.89 -8.60 16.44
C SER A 395 14.62 -8.56 17.77
N LEU A 396 14.12 -7.73 18.69
CA LEU A 396 14.67 -7.53 20.02
C LEU A 396 13.52 -7.57 21.02
N GLY A 397 13.59 -8.48 21.98
CA GLY A 397 12.69 -8.54 23.12
C GLY A 397 13.49 -8.42 24.40
N TYR A 398 13.05 -7.58 25.33
CA TYR A 398 13.60 -7.53 26.67
C TYR A 398 12.46 -7.51 27.69
N PHE A 399 12.48 -8.42 28.66
CA PHE A 399 11.54 -8.44 29.76
C PHE A 399 12.25 -8.63 31.08
N LYS A 400 11.92 -7.80 32.07
CA LYS A 400 12.44 -7.93 33.42
C LYS A 400 11.40 -7.63 34.48
N GLN A 401 11.16 -8.60 35.34
CA GLN A 401 10.48 -8.40 36.61
C GLN A 401 11.50 -7.83 37.62
N ILE A 402 11.34 -6.55 37.98
CA ILE A 402 12.29 -5.87 38.89
C ILE A 402 11.95 -6.19 40.35
N ASN A 403 10.67 -6.19 40.70
CA ASN A 403 10.16 -6.62 42.00
C ASN A 403 8.70 -7.10 41.85
N LYS A 404 8.03 -7.49 42.94
CA LYS A 404 6.63 -7.99 42.91
C LYS A 404 5.60 -7.03 42.27
N ASP A 405 5.89 -5.73 42.27
CA ASP A 405 4.96 -4.69 41.87
C ASP A 405 5.35 -4.03 40.54
N PHE A 406 6.58 -4.21 40.06
CA PHE A 406 7.12 -3.51 38.89
C PHE A 406 7.79 -4.45 37.88
N SER A 407 7.36 -4.35 36.62
CA SER A 407 7.98 -5.00 35.47
C SER A 407 8.12 -4.04 34.29
N LEU A 408 9.19 -4.21 33.53
CA LEU A 408 9.48 -3.49 32.31
C LEU A 408 9.64 -4.47 31.15
N GLY A 409 9.09 -4.11 30.01
CA GLY A 409 9.25 -4.77 28.73
C GLY A 409 9.67 -3.79 27.64
N LEU A 410 10.49 -4.26 26.71
CA LEU A 410 10.76 -3.62 25.42
C LEU A 410 10.58 -4.69 24.35
N SER A 411 9.82 -4.39 23.30
CA SER A 411 9.72 -5.21 22.09
C SER A 411 10.06 -4.31 20.91
N SER A 412 10.97 -4.72 20.04
CA SER A 412 11.36 -3.93 18.88
C SER A 412 11.64 -4.82 17.68
N ASN A 413 11.31 -4.30 16.50
CA ASN A 413 11.61 -4.89 15.22
C ASN A 413 12.25 -3.82 14.31
N PHE A 414 13.19 -4.24 13.48
CA PHE A 414 13.86 -3.41 12.50
C PHE A 414 14.08 -4.23 11.24
N ALA A 415 13.70 -3.68 10.10
CA ALA A 415 13.88 -4.27 8.78
C ALA A 415 14.66 -3.31 7.89
N PHE A 416 15.71 -3.82 7.24
CA PHE A 416 16.42 -3.13 6.17
C PHE A 416 16.28 -3.92 4.88
N ASN A 417 15.72 -3.31 3.84
CA ASN A 417 15.38 -3.95 2.57
C ASN A 417 16.05 -3.19 1.42
N LYS A 418 16.62 -3.91 0.46
CA LYS A 418 17.15 -3.35 -0.78
C LYS A 418 16.66 -4.19 -1.95
N ASN A 419 16.07 -3.51 -2.93
CA ASN A 419 15.61 -4.10 -4.17
C ASN A 419 16.34 -3.52 -5.39
N GLU A 420 16.38 -4.29 -6.47
CA GLU A 420 17.01 -3.91 -7.73
C GLU A 420 16.27 -4.57 -8.90
N ILE A 421 15.97 -3.79 -9.93
CA ILE A 421 15.43 -4.29 -11.19
C ILE A 421 16.61 -4.77 -12.01
N ILE A 422 16.73 -6.09 -12.20
CA ILE A 422 17.81 -6.70 -12.96
C ILE A 422 17.51 -6.64 -14.46
N GLU A 423 16.24 -6.85 -14.84
CA GLU A 423 15.77 -6.76 -16.23
C GLU A 423 14.28 -6.44 -16.26
N ILE A 424 13.84 -5.63 -17.21
CA ILE A 424 12.42 -5.27 -17.39
C ILE A 424 11.98 -5.14 -18.85
N GLY A 425 12.86 -5.44 -19.81
CA GLY A 425 12.60 -5.19 -21.23
C GLY A 425 12.77 -3.71 -21.59
N GLU A 426 13.72 -3.03 -20.95
CA GLU A 426 14.05 -1.64 -21.25
C GLU A 426 15.13 -1.58 -22.33
N LEU A 427 14.83 -0.95 -23.47
CA LEU A 427 15.83 -0.67 -24.49
C LEU A 427 16.76 0.47 -24.02
N PRO A 428 18.09 0.35 -24.22
CA PRO A 428 19.02 1.41 -23.85
C PRO A 428 18.70 2.68 -24.64
N LYS A 429 18.74 3.83 -23.95
CA LYS A 429 18.76 5.16 -24.57
C LYS A 429 20.05 5.36 -25.39
N ALA A 430 20.03 6.39 -26.23
CA ALA A 430 21.19 6.76 -27.04
C ALA A 430 22.41 7.13 -26.17
N ASP A 431 23.60 7.11 -26.76
CA ASP A 431 24.87 7.28 -26.05
C ASP A 431 25.06 8.66 -25.41
N ASP A 432 24.30 9.66 -25.86
CA ASP A 432 24.30 11.04 -25.37
C ASP A 432 23.41 11.26 -24.15
N TYR A 433 22.68 10.24 -23.68
CA TYR A 433 21.96 10.30 -22.40
C TYR A 433 22.95 10.05 -21.25
N ALA A 434 22.87 10.87 -20.20
CA ALA A 434 23.68 10.68 -18.98
C ALA A 434 23.48 9.28 -18.37
N TYR A 435 22.28 8.73 -18.53
CA TYR A 435 21.92 7.39 -18.08
C TYR A 435 21.17 6.62 -19.17
N LYS A 436 21.74 5.48 -19.59
CA LYS A 436 21.19 4.63 -20.65
C LYS A 436 19.88 3.92 -20.28
N TYR A 437 19.66 3.70 -18.98
CA TYR A 437 18.48 3.01 -18.44
C TYR A 437 17.82 3.88 -17.37
N ARG A 438 16.50 3.79 -17.25
CA ARG A 438 15.69 4.45 -16.21
C ARG A 438 15.18 3.48 -15.15
N GLN A 439 15.18 2.18 -15.44
CA GLN A 439 14.67 1.15 -14.55
C GLN A 439 15.71 0.07 -14.30
N THR A 440 16.27 -0.53 -15.36
CA THR A 440 17.26 -1.61 -15.24
C THR A 440 18.52 -1.12 -14.51
N GLY A 441 18.94 -1.86 -13.48
CA GLY A 441 20.07 -1.52 -12.60
C GLY A 441 19.72 -0.61 -11.42
N TYR A 442 18.45 -0.21 -11.27
CA TYR A 442 18.00 0.70 -10.21
C TYR A 442 16.95 0.06 -9.30
N ARG A 443 16.72 0.69 -8.14
CA ARG A 443 15.66 0.32 -7.21
C ARG A 443 14.29 0.57 -7.85
N ILE A 444 13.31 -0.29 -7.56
CA ILE A 444 11.91 0.00 -7.93
C ILE A 444 11.51 1.32 -7.27
N GLY A 445 10.92 2.21 -8.07
CA GLY A 445 10.50 3.52 -7.60
C GLY A 445 11.66 4.51 -7.39
N GLN A 446 12.86 4.25 -7.96
CA GLN A 446 13.92 5.25 -8.05
C GLN A 446 13.36 6.53 -8.68
N THR A 447 13.61 7.67 -8.04
CA THR A 447 13.14 8.95 -8.55
C THR A 447 14.17 9.58 -9.47
N TRP A 448 13.68 10.26 -10.51
CA TRP A 448 14.48 10.84 -11.58
C TRP A 448 14.09 12.31 -11.80
N GLY A 449 15.10 13.18 -11.89
CA GLY A 449 14.90 14.61 -12.12
C GLY A 449 16.19 15.32 -12.53
N TYR A 450 16.12 16.64 -12.68
CA TYR A 450 17.27 17.50 -12.98
C TYR A 450 18.05 17.83 -11.72
N GLU A 451 19.39 17.82 -11.83
CA GLU A 451 20.27 18.26 -10.76
C GLU A 451 20.46 19.78 -10.81
N ILE A 452 20.23 20.47 -9.69
CA ILE A 452 20.39 21.93 -9.59
C ILE A 452 21.88 22.26 -9.39
N ASP A 453 22.42 23.14 -10.23
CA ASP A 453 23.79 23.63 -10.11
C ASP A 453 23.87 24.78 -9.09
N TYR A 454 24.55 24.56 -7.97
CA TYR A 454 24.79 25.57 -6.93
C TYR A 454 26.15 26.27 -7.06
N SER A 455 26.86 26.13 -8.17
CA SER A 455 28.19 26.71 -8.39
C SER A 455 28.23 28.23 -8.23
N ASN A 456 27.12 28.93 -8.50
CA ASN A 456 26.96 30.36 -8.29
C ASN A 456 26.59 30.75 -6.84
N GLY A 457 26.46 29.78 -5.94
CA GLY A 457 26.19 29.95 -4.51
C GLY A 457 24.73 29.79 -4.08
N ASN A 458 23.75 29.91 -4.99
CA ASN A 458 22.32 29.80 -4.63
C ASN A 458 21.47 28.94 -5.57
N GLY A 459 21.98 28.57 -6.75
CA GLY A 459 21.33 27.68 -7.70
C GLY A 459 20.22 28.30 -8.54
N TYR A 460 20.11 29.64 -8.53
CA TYR A 460 19.17 30.39 -9.35
C TYR A 460 19.92 31.28 -10.34
N PHE A 461 19.37 31.47 -11.54
CA PHE A 461 19.82 32.57 -12.38
C PHE A 461 19.41 33.89 -11.74
N ASN A 462 20.34 34.73 -11.28
CA ASN A 462 19.99 35.95 -10.55
C ASN A 462 19.81 37.17 -11.47
N SER A 463 20.22 37.07 -12.74
CA SER A 463 20.10 38.13 -13.73
C SER A 463 19.99 37.58 -15.15
N GLN A 464 19.53 38.42 -16.09
CA GLN A 464 19.54 38.05 -17.51
C GLN A 464 20.96 37.83 -18.03
N GLU A 465 21.94 38.59 -17.51
CA GLU A 465 23.34 38.41 -17.89
C GLU A 465 23.90 37.03 -17.48
N GLU A 466 23.47 36.48 -16.35
CA GLU A 466 23.87 35.12 -15.95
C GLU A 466 23.29 34.07 -16.90
N ILE A 467 22.06 34.26 -17.36
CA ILE A 467 21.41 33.38 -18.35
C ILE A 467 22.18 33.46 -19.68
N ASP A 468 22.44 34.66 -20.18
CA ASP A 468 23.09 34.87 -21.47
C ASP A 468 24.56 34.38 -21.45
N LYS A 469 25.26 34.51 -20.31
CA LYS A 469 26.64 34.02 -20.13
C LYS A 469 26.73 32.51 -19.88
N SER A 470 25.65 31.87 -19.46
CA SER A 470 25.66 30.43 -19.14
C SER A 470 25.97 29.55 -20.35
N GLY A 471 25.57 29.98 -21.55
CA GLY A 471 25.66 29.18 -22.77
C GLY A 471 24.64 28.03 -22.84
N LEU A 472 23.80 27.85 -21.82
CA LEU A 472 22.85 26.74 -21.74
C LEU A 472 21.57 27.02 -22.54
N THR A 473 21.12 26.03 -23.31
CA THR A 473 19.85 26.07 -24.06
C THR A 473 18.85 25.10 -23.45
N TYR A 474 17.76 25.62 -22.90
CA TYR A 474 16.71 24.78 -22.28
C TYR A 474 15.67 24.36 -23.33
N VAL A 475 15.43 23.05 -23.46
CA VAL A 475 14.35 22.55 -24.31
C VAL A 475 12.99 22.78 -23.62
N GLY A 476 12.09 23.49 -24.32
CA GLY A 476 10.75 23.81 -23.84
C GLY A 476 10.60 25.25 -23.36
N LYS A 477 10.72 25.49 -22.05
CA LYS A 477 10.58 26.83 -21.45
C LYS A 477 11.97 27.40 -21.17
N SER A 478 12.26 28.58 -21.72
CA SER A 478 13.49 29.30 -21.41
C SER A 478 13.52 29.76 -19.95
N PRO A 479 14.70 29.74 -19.29
CA PRO A 479 14.85 30.23 -17.93
C PRO A 479 14.68 31.76 -17.88
N ARG A 480 14.31 32.25 -16.69
CA ARG A 480 14.21 33.67 -16.35
C ARG A 480 14.96 33.92 -15.04
N PRO A 481 15.25 35.19 -14.69
CA PRO A 481 15.78 35.48 -13.37
C PRO A 481 14.90 34.90 -12.25
N GLY A 482 15.53 34.15 -11.34
CA GLY A 482 14.94 33.37 -10.27
C GLY A 482 14.50 31.95 -10.61
N ASP A 483 14.72 31.48 -11.85
CA ASP A 483 14.59 30.07 -12.21
C ASP A 483 15.89 29.28 -11.91
N PHE A 484 15.77 27.97 -11.71
CA PHE A 484 16.89 27.09 -11.37
C PHE A 484 17.90 26.94 -12.52
N ILE A 485 19.18 26.89 -12.15
CA ILE A 485 20.27 26.44 -13.02
C ILE A 485 20.34 24.92 -12.90
N TYR A 486 20.33 24.21 -14.03
CA TYR A 486 20.50 22.77 -14.06
C TYR A 486 21.89 22.40 -14.58
N ILE A 487 22.45 21.32 -14.04
CA ILE A 487 23.71 20.75 -14.52
C ILE A 487 23.45 20.07 -15.86
N ASP A 488 24.18 20.50 -16.89
CA ASP A 488 24.34 19.77 -18.15
C ASP A 488 25.21 18.54 -17.89
N GLN A 489 24.62 17.36 -18.00
CA GLN A 489 25.26 16.09 -17.63
C GLN A 489 26.07 15.49 -18.78
N ASN A 490 25.78 15.86 -20.02
CA ASN A 490 26.44 15.31 -21.21
C ASN A 490 27.38 16.31 -21.91
N SER A 491 27.46 17.55 -21.42
CA SER A 491 28.31 18.63 -21.90
C SER A 491 28.01 19.09 -23.34
N ASP A 492 26.76 18.98 -23.80
CA ASP A 492 26.31 19.47 -25.11
C ASP A 492 25.74 20.92 -25.08
N ASN A 493 25.70 21.53 -23.91
CA ASN A 493 25.09 22.82 -23.57
C ASN A 493 23.55 22.88 -23.75
N ILE A 494 22.87 21.75 -23.88
CA ILE A 494 21.43 21.66 -24.04
C ILE A 494 20.87 20.98 -22.79
N ILE A 495 19.98 21.66 -22.08
CA ILE A 495 19.26 21.06 -20.95
C ILE A 495 17.98 20.40 -21.46
N ASP A 496 17.97 19.07 -21.52
CA ASP A 496 16.85 18.26 -21.98
C ASP A 496 16.68 16.93 -21.19
N GLU A 497 15.91 15.98 -21.74
CA GLU A 497 15.66 14.70 -21.07
C GLU A 497 16.91 13.81 -20.88
N LYS A 498 18.01 14.12 -21.57
CA LYS A 498 19.30 13.43 -21.45
C LYS A 498 20.01 13.76 -20.15
N ASP A 499 19.73 14.91 -19.55
CA ASP A 499 20.32 15.39 -18.29
C ASP A 499 19.60 14.91 -17.04
N ILE A 500 18.49 14.18 -17.19
CA ILE A 500 17.77 13.65 -16.04
C ILE A 500 18.64 12.57 -15.36
N VAL A 501 18.80 12.66 -14.05
CA VAL A 501 19.64 11.78 -13.23
C VAL A 501 18.81 11.15 -12.09
N PRO A 502 19.26 10.02 -11.48
CA PRO A 502 18.57 9.50 -10.32
C PRO A 502 18.79 10.43 -9.12
N ILE A 503 17.72 10.92 -8.51
CA ILE A 503 17.76 11.84 -7.37
C ILE A 503 17.27 11.12 -6.11
N GLY A 504 18.03 11.28 -5.02
CA GLY A 504 17.64 10.83 -3.69
C GLY A 504 17.38 9.32 -3.59
N GLU A 505 16.46 8.96 -2.70
CA GLU A 505 16.05 7.59 -2.41
C GLU A 505 14.83 7.17 -3.25
N SER A 506 14.51 5.87 -3.24
CA SER A 506 13.29 5.34 -3.85
C SER A 506 12.03 5.83 -3.16
N THR A 507 10.89 5.76 -3.85
CA THR A 507 9.56 5.96 -3.25
C THR A 507 9.15 4.85 -2.29
N ILE A 508 9.89 3.73 -2.28
CA ILE A 508 9.69 2.58 -1.40
C ILE A 508 10.68 2.66 -0.22
N PRO A 509 10.20 2.58 1.05
CA PRO A 509 11.03 2.50 2.26
C PRO A 509 12.01 1.34 2.25
N GLN A 510 13.29 1.65 2.46
CA GLN A 510 14.30 0.62 2.74
C GLN A 510 14.39 0.31 4.23
N ILE A 511 14.05 1.25 5.11
CA ILE A 511 14.04 1.01 6.56
C ILE A 511 12.60 1.05 7.07
N ALA A 512 12.23 0.03 7.85
CA ALA A 512 11.01 0.03 8.64
C ALA A 512 11.32 -0.47 10.05
N TRP A 513 10.80 0.19 11.08
CA TRP A 513 11.05 -0.21 12.46
C TRP A 513 9.87 0.11 13.39
N GLY A 514 9.81 -0.63 14.49
CA GLY A 514 8.87 -0.43 15.57
C GLY A 514 9.54 -0.70 16.92
N ALA A 515 9.11 0.02 17.95
CA ALA A 515 9.54 -0.21 19.32
C ALA A 515 8.40 0.06 20.29
N GLU A 516 8.04 -0.94 21.08
CA GLU A 516 7.03 -0.87 22.11
C GLU A 516 7.67 -1.00 23.48
N LEU A 517 7.43 -0.01 24.34
CA LEU A 517 7.77 -0.04 25.75
C LEU A 517 6.53 -0.42 26.54
N PHE A 518 6.66 -1.44 27.40
CA PHE A 518 5.60 -1.87 28.31
C PHE A 518 6.07 -1.71 29.75
N LEU A 519 5.30 -0.98 30.55
CA LEU A 519 5.56 -0.75 31.96
C LEU A 519 4.34 -1.21 32.76
N LYS A 520 4.55 -2.03 33.78
CA LYS A 520 3.49 -2.39 34.72
C LYS A 520 3.92 -2.02 36.12
N TRP A 521 3.09 -1.24 36.80
CA TRP A 521 3.31 -0.85 38.18
C TRP A 521 2.03 -1.03 39.00
N ARG A 522 2.02 -2.05 39.87
CA ARG A 522 0.87 -2.46 40.68
C ARG A 522 -0.38 -2.72 39.86
N SER A 523 -1.31 -1.77 39.85
CA SER A 523 -2.60 -1.83 39.15
C SER A 523 -2.57 -1.06 37.83
N TRP A 524 -1.51 -0.28 37.61
CA TRP A 524 -1.31 0.52 36.43
C TRP A 524 -0.48 -0.25 35.42
N ASP A 525 -0.83 -0.06 34.16
CA ASP A 525 -0.06 -0.54 33.03
C ASP A 525 0.01 0.59 31.98
N VAL A 526 1.17 0.70 31.33
CA VAL A 526 1.44 1.72 30.31
C VAL A 526 2.10 1.02 29.13
N SER A 527 1.58 1.24 27.93
CA SER A 527 2.24 0.87 26.69
C SER A 527 2.50 2.10 25.82
N VAL A 528 3.70 2.16 25.24
CA VAL A 528 4.13 3.25 24.37
C VAL A 528 4.73 2.63 23.12
N LEU A 529 4.09 2.85 21.97
CA LEU A 529 4.53 2.34 20.67
C LEU A 529 5.08 3.47 19.82
N PHE A 530 6.33 3.32 19.40
CA PHE A 530 6.96 4.08 18.34
C PHE A 530 7.03 3.25 17.05
N GLN A 531 6.87 3.93 15.92
CA GLN A 531 7.05 3.35 14.59
C GLN A 531 7.75 4.36 13.69
N GLY A 532 8.58 3.89 12.76
CA GLY A 532 9.16 4.77 11.75
C GLY A 532 9.47 4.08 10.44
N LEU A 533 9.61 4.91 9.41
CA LEU A 533 10.06 4.55 8.07
C LEU A 533 11.25 5.44 7.71
N GLY A 534 12.20 4.90 6.95
CA GLY A 534 13.41 5.64 6.58
C GLY A 534 13.96 5.24 5.21
N LYS A 535 14.89 6.05 4.70
CA LYS A 535 15.51 5.88 3.38
C LYS A 535 14.49 5.74 2.26
N PHE A 536 13.55 6.68 2.22
CA PHE A 536 12.64 6.87 1.09
C PHE A 536 12.28 8.33 0.92
N GLY A 537 11.82 8.65 -0.27
CA GLY A 537 11.36 9.98 -0.59
C GLY A 537 10.74 10.05 -1.96
N GLY A 538 10.47 11.27 -2.38
CA GLY A 538 10.02 11.50 -3.75
C GLY A 538 9.64 12.94 -3.98
N PHE A 539 9.27 13.24 -5.22
CA PHE A 539 8.89 14.58 -5.61
C PHE A 539 7.49 14.93 -5.12
N ASN A 540 7.36 16.12 -4.54
CA ASN A 540 6.07 16.74 -4.33
C ASN A 540 5.76 17.66 -5.51
N ASN A 541 4.52 17.60 -6.00
CA ASN A 541 4.03 18.37 -7.13
C ASN A 541 2.56 18.74 -6.96
N GLY A 542 2.08 19.67 -7.78
CA GLY A 542 0.69 20.11 -7.79
C GLY A 542 0.39 21.22 -6.78
N ILE A 543 -0.82 21.19 -6.22
CA ILE A 543 -1.34 22.22 -5.29
C ILE A 543 -0.34 22.54 -4.19
N GLY A 544 0.00 23.81 -4.01
CA GLY A 544 0.89 24.27 -2.95
C GLY A 544 2.38 24.03 -3.20
N TYR A 545 2.78 23.45 -4.34
CA TYR A 545 4.19 23.29 -4.76
C TYR A 545 4.47 23.93 -6.11
N TYR A 546 3.52 23.84 -7.05
CA TYR A 546 3.51 24.62 -8.27
C TYR A 546 2.49 25.74 -8.09
N GLU A 547 2.98 26.96 -8.02
CA GLU A 547 2.19 28.18 -7.84
C GLU A 547 1.21 28.44 -9.00
N THR A 548 1.41 27.77 -10.14
CA THR A 548 0.53 27.82 -11.31
C THR A 548 -0.70 26.93 -11.17
N TYR A 549 -0.70 26.00 -10.21
CA TYR A 549 -1.80 25.06 -10.01
C TYR A 549 -2.96 25.73 -9.26
N ASN A 550 -4.20 25.46 -9.69
CA ASN A 550 -5.44 26.03 -9.13
C ASN A 550 -5.43 27.56 -8.92
N ASN A 551 -4.81 28.29 -9.84
CA ASN A 551 -4.77 29.76 -9.83
C ASN A 551 -4.10 30.37 -8.58
N GLY A 552 -3.08 29.69 -8.03
CA GLY A 552 -2.22 30.24 -6.98
C GLY A 552 -2.59 29.83 -5.57
N THR A 553 -2.63 28.52 -5.30
CA THR A 553 -2.60 28.05 -3.91
C THR A 553 -1.15 28.09 -3.41
N PHE A 554 -0.86 29.02 -2.51
CA PHE A 554 0.49 29.25 -2.00
C PHE A 554 0.67 28.67 -0.59
N PHE A 555 1.74 27.91 -0.41
CA PHE A 555 2.25 27.49 0.90
C PHE A 555 3.33 28.42 1.43
N GLU A 556 3.67 28.25 2.71
CA GLU A 556 4.56 29.15 3.47
C GLU A 556 5.91 29.42 2.77
N HIS A 557 6.47 28.42 2.09
CA HIS A 557 7.75 28.57 1.39
C HIS A 557 7.70 29.60 0.24
N HIS A 558 6.54 29.82 -0.39
CA HIS A 558 6.39 30.83 -1.43
C HIS A 558 6.48 32.26 -0.89
N LEU A 559 6.26 32.49 0.41
CA LEU A 559 6.45 33.82 1.03
C LEU A 559 7.91 34.28 0.96
N LYS A 560 8.84 33.33 0.82
CA LYS A 560 10.28 33.57 0.67
C LYS A 560 10.79 33.16 -0.71
N ALA A 561 9.93 33.25 -1.73
CA ALA A 561 10.33 33.05 -3.12
C ALA A 561 11.33 34.11 -3.59
N TRP A 562 12.12 33.74 -4.61
CA TRP A 562 13.11 34.62 -5.21
C TRP A 562 12.45 35.90 -5.75
N THR A 563 13.05 37.04 -5.42
CA THR A 563 12.82 38.32 -6.09
C THR A 563 14.18 39.01 -6.25
N SER A 564 14.30 39.91 -7.22
CA SER A 564 15.54 40.67 -7.41
C SER A 564 15.92 41.48 -6.18
N GLU A 565 14.93 42.05 -5.48
CA GLU A 565 15.09 42.78 -4.22
C GLU A 565 15.59 41.85 -3.10
N ARG A 566 14.96 40.69 -2.91
CA ARG A 566 15.33 39.72 -1.88
C ARG A 566 16.77 39.23 -2.08
N TYR A 567 17.14 38.94 -3.33
CA TYR A 567 18.51 38.57 -3.69
C TYR A 567 19.50 39.71 -3.43
N ALA A 568 19.19 40.94 -3.87
CA ALA A 568 20.05 42.10 -3.67
C ALA A 568 20.28 42.44 -2.18
N ASN A 569 19.28 42.18 -1.33
CA ASN A 569 19.35 42.38 0.11
C ASN A 569 20.06 41.24 0.86
N GLY A 570 20.44 40.15 0.18
CA GLY A 570 21.03 38.97 0.83
C GLY A 570 20.06 38.23 1.75
N GLU A 571 18.75 38.36 1.50
CA GLU A 571 17.72 37.69 2.29
C GLU A 571 17.61 36.19 1.94
N VAL A 572 17.03 35.41 2.85
CA VAL A 572 16.82 33.97 2.64
C VAL A 572 15.80 33.73 1.53
N ILE A 573 16.20 32.93 0.53
CA ILE A 573 15.37 32.49 -0.60
C ILE A 573 15.08 30.99 -0.45
N LEU A 574 13.80 30.62 -0.41
CA LEU A 574 13.35 29.24 -0.22
C LEU A 574 12.56 28.67 -1.39
N ALA A 575 12.30 29.44 -2.45
CA ALA A 575 11.53 28.99 -3.61
C ALA A 575 11.96 29.78 -4.86
N PRO A 576 11.81 29.21 -6.08
CA PRO A 576 12.08 29.94 -7.33
C PRO A 576 11.12 31.12 -7.52
N ALA A 577 11.41 31.98 -8.50
CA ALA A 577 10.56 33.10 -8.84
C ALA A 577 9.14 32.64 -9.19
N LEU A 578 8.15 33.20 -8.50
CA LEU A 578 6.74 32.86 -8.72
C LEU A 578 6.30 33.30 -10.11
N THR A 579 5.49 32.48 -10.75
CA THR A 579 4.98 32.78 -12.09
C THR A 579 3.54 32.36 -12.29
N LYS A 580 2.81 33.15 -13.09
CA LYS A 580 1.43 32.82 -13.49
C LYS A 580 1.37 31.81 -14.64
N GLN A 581 2.52 31.50 -15.25
CA GLN A 581 2.68 30.52 -16.32
C GLN A 581 3.79 29.54 -15.93
N GLY A 582 3.78 28.31 -16.44
CA GLY A 582 4.86 27.36 -16.11
C GLY A 582 6.25 27.85 -16.54
N SER A 583 7.28 27.51 -15.76
CA SER A 583 8.69 27.86 -16.00
C SER A 583 9.59 26.63 -16.17
N SER A 584 10.87 26.87 -16.48
CA SER A 584 11.91 25.83 -16.52
C SER A 584 12.14 25.17 -15.15
N SER A 585 11.84 25.90 -14.07
CA SER A 585 11.97 25.40 -12.69
C SER A 585 10.92 24.34 -12.33
N GLN A 586 9.72 24.38 -12.93
CA GLN A 586 8.60 23.48 -12.60
C GLN A 586 8.75 22.08 -13.25
N LYS A 587 9.87 21.43 -12.95
CA LYS A 587 10.22 20.06 -13.33
C LYS A 587 10.68 19.31 -12.09
N ASN A 588 10.65 17.98 -12.12
CA ASN A 588 11.24 17.20 -11.03
C ASN A 588 12.74 17.52 -10.92
N ASN A 589 13.16 18.00 -9.75
CA ASN A 589 14.55 18.39 -9.45
C ASN A 589 14.81 18.30 -7.94
N ASN A 590 16.05 18.54 -7.48
CA ASN A 590 16.41 18.41 -6.05
C ASN A 590 15.54 19.27 -5.11
N TYR A 591 15.04 20.42 -5.60
CA TYR A 591 14.19 21.29 -4.80
C TYR A 591 12.85 20.62 -4.48
N TYR A 592 12.21 19.98 -5.46
CA TYR A 592 10.93 19.29 -5.26
C TYR A 592 11.05 17.91 -4.60
N TYR A 593 12.25 17.34 -4.55
CA TYR A 593 12.50 16.08 -3.85
C TYR A 593 12.38 16.29 -2.32
N GLN A 594 11.67 15.37 -1.66
CA GLN A 594 11.48 15.35 -0.21
C GLN A 594 11.93 14.02 0.38
N ASN A 595 12.71 14.08 1.46
CA ASN A 595 12.96 12.92 2.31
C ASN A 595 11.73 12.70 3.19
N LYS A 596 11.06 11.56 3.00
CA LYS A 596 9.80 11.22 3.71
C LYS A 596 10.06 10.35 4.94
N GLY A 597 11.32 10.19 5.36
CA GLY A 597 11.68 9.47 6.57
C GLY A 597 11.12 10.12 7.84
N PHE A 598 10.45 9.32 8.67
CA PHE A 598 9.81 9.79 9.89
C PHE A 598 9.86 8.76 11.04
N ALA A 599 9.64 9.25 12.25
CA ALA A 599 9.33 8.50 13.45
C ALA A 599 8.02 9.02 14.06
N ARG A 600 7.19 8.15 14.60
CA ARG A 600 5.87 8.52 15.13
C ARG A 600 5.59 7.81 16.44
N LEU A 601 5.08 8.57 17.41
CA LEU A 601 4.43 8.06 18.60
C LEU A 601 3.06 7.51 18.20
N LYS A 602 3.05 6.24 17.81
CA LYS A 602 1.93 5.60 17.14
C LYS A 602 0.77 5.35 18.08
N ASN A 603 1.07 4.90 19.30
CA ASN A 603 0.07 4.61 20.32
C ASN A 603 0.65 4.83 21.72
N VAL A 604 -0.13 5.44 22.60
CA VAL A 604 0.13 5.47 24.04
C VAL A 604 -1.13 5.02 24.75
N GLU A 605 -1.05 3.95 25.53
CA GLU A 605 -2.17 3.47 26.34
C GLU A 605 -1.79 3.46 27.82
N ILE A 606 -2.68 3.97 28.66
CA ILE A 606 -2.56 3.93 30.12
C ILE A 606 -3.79 3.20 30.64
N GLY A 607 -3.56 2.08 31.31
CA GLY A 607 -4.57 1.23 31.91
C GLY A 607 -4.53 1.22 33.43
N TYR A 608 -5.70 1.05 34.05
CA TYR A 608 -5.85 0.73 35.46
C TYR A 608 -6.74 -0.50 35.62
N THR A 609 -6.17 -1.58 36.16
CA THR A 609 -6.89 -2.81 36.48
C THR A 609 -7.31 -2.80 37.95
N MET A 610 -8.62 -2.88 38.20
CA MET A 610 -9.17 -2.86 39.56
C MET A 610 -8.77 -4.14 40.33
N LYS A 611 -8.35 -3.97 41.59
CA LYS A 611 -7.94 -5.08 42.47
C LYS A 611 -8.96 -5.43 43.55
N ASP A 612 -10.06 -4.70 43.66
CA ASP A 612 -11.11 -4.95 44.65
C ASP A 612 -11.93 -6.20 44.28
N LYS A 613 -11.51 -7.33 44.87
CA LYS A 613 -12.18 -8.63 44.68
C LYS A 613 -13.58 -8.66 45.29
N ALA A 614 -13.88 -7.88 46.32
CA ALA A 614 -15.18 -7.90 46.98
C ALA A 614 -16.24 -7.22 46.09
N PHE A 615 -15.91 -6.07 45.52
CA PHE A 615 -16.74 -5.40 44.53
C PHE A 615 -16.96 -6.26 43.28
N MET A 616 -15.87 -6.79 42.70
CA MET A 616 -15.93 -7.63 41.51
C MET A 616 -16.78 -8.89 41.73
N LYS A 617 -16.63 -9.57 42.88
CA LYS A 617 -17.46 -10.72 43.24
C LYS A 617 -18.94 -10.35 43.40
N LYS A 618 -19.26 -9.20 44.01
CA LYS A 618 -20.64 -8.72 44.17
C LYS A 618 -21.32 -8.45 42.82
N MET A 619 -20.55 -7.93 41.85
CA MET A 619 -21.03 -7.61 40.51
C MET A 619 -20.95 -8.78 39.53
N HIS A 620 -20.46 -9.95 39.96
CA HIS A 620 -20.20 -11.12 39.11
C HIS A 620 -19.25 -10.80 37.94
N ILE A 621 -18.20 -10.01 38.21
CA ILE A 621 -17.17 -9.62 37.24
C ILE A 621 -15.86 -10.31 37.63
N ASN A 622 -15.20 -10.97 36.67
CA ASN A 622 -13.88 -11.58 36.83
C ASN A 622 -12.73 -10.57 36.71
N GLN A 623 -12.82 -9.62 35.79
CA GLN A 623 -11.82 -8.58 35.60
C GLN A 623 -12.44 -7.26 35.13
N LEU A 624 -11.97 -6.16 35.70
CA LEU A 624 -12.37 -4.79 35.36
C LEU A 624 -11.12 -3.94 35.08
N ARG A 625 -10.98 -3.43 33.86
CA ARG A 625 -9.90 -2.51 33.46
C ARG A 625 -10.45 -1.26 32.78
N PHE A 626 -10.03 -0.10 33.25
CA PHE A 626 -10.25 1.18 32.60
C PHE A 626 -8.99 1.56 31.82
N TYR A 627 -9.13 2.18 30.66
CA TYR A 627 -7.98 2.66 29.92
C TYR A 627 -8.29 3.94 29.14
N ILE A 628 -7.24 4.72 28.94
CA ILE A 628 -7.19 5.81 27.97
C ILE A 628 -6.08 5.51 26.97
N SER A 629 -6.36 5.69 25.69
CA SER A 629 -5.42 5.45 24.61
C SER A 629 -5.41 6.63 23.64
N GLY A 630 -4.22 7.01 23.19
CA GLY A 630 -3.99 8.06 22.21
C GLY A 630 -3.19 7.54 21.03
N MET A 631 -3.67 7.74 19.80
CA MET A 631 -3.02 7.30 18.56
C MET A 631 -2.50 8.47 17.72
N ASN A 632 -1.38 8.27 17.03
CA ASN A 632 -0.70 9.22 16.15
C ASN A 632 -0.38 10.58 16.83
N LEU A 633 0.00 10.56 18.11
CA LEU A 633 0.07 11.77 18.94
C LEU A 633 1.19 12.74 18.53
N LEU A 634 2.31 12.23 18.02
CA LEU A 634 3.47 13.03 17.65
C LEU A 634 4.23 12.37 16.50
N THR A 635 4.64 13.15 15.51
CA THR A 635 5.49 12.73 14.39
C THR A 635 6.72 13.61 14.31
N TRP A 636 7.88 13.00 14.11
CA TRP A 636 9.14 13.66 13.78
C TRP A 636 9.52 13.25 12.37
N ASP A 637 9.72 14.20 11.47
CA ASP A 637 10.06 13.95 10.08
C ASP A 637 11.08 14.97 9.55
N HIS A 638 11.50 14.79 8.30
CA HIS A 638 12.44 15.67 7.59
C HIS A 638 11.77 16.40 6.42
N MET A 639 10.44 16.55 6.45
CA MET A 639 9.72 17.26 5.39
C MET A 639 10.11 18.74 5.42
N LYS A 640 10.26 19.35 4.23
CA LYS A 640 10.56 20.79 4.13
C LYS A 640 9.38 21.67 4.59
N THR A 641 8.15 21.14 4.64
CA THR A 641 6.95 21.86 5.09
C THR A 641 6.02 20.96 5.89
N ASN A 642 5.22 21.57 6.77
CA ASN A 642 4.20 20.89 7.59
C ASN A 642 2.81 20.85 6.90
N ASP A 643 2.70 21.35 5.67
CA ASP A 643 1.42 21.47 4.95
C ASP A 643 0.87 20.12 4.46
N ILE A 644 1.72 19.10 4.40
CA ILE A 644 1.39 17.75 3.97
C ILE A 644 1.83 16.76 5.04
N ASP A 645 0.92 15.86 5.43
CA ASP A 645 1.28 14.70 6.26
C ASP A 645 2.25 13.79 5.50
N VAL A 646 3.34 13.39 6.16
CA VAL A 646 4.41 12.57 5.58
C VAL A 646 3.92 11.26 4.94
N GLU A 647 2.84 10.66 5.47
CA GLU A 647 2.19 9.46 4.92
C GLU A 647 1.07 9.81 3.91
N GLY A 648 0.45 10.99 4.06
CA GLY A 648 -0.60 11.50 3.17
C GLY A 648 -0.10 11.82 1.76
N GLY A 649 1.16 12.24 1.60
CA GLY A 649 1.84 12.38 0.32
C GLY A 649 1.40 13.55 -0.58
N LYS A 650 0.12 13.91 -0.59
CA LYS A 650 -0.47 15.08 -1.28
C LYS A 650 -1.47 15.79 -0.39
N VAL A 651 -1.66 17.08 -0.65
CA VAL A 651 -2.61 17.96 0.05
C VAL A 651 -4.07 17.48 -0.10
N SER A 652 -4.41 16.86 -1.23
CA SER A 652 -5.74 16.31 -1.52
C SER A 652 -6.08 15.05 -0.72
N ASN A 653 -5.12 14.45 -0.03
CA ASN A 653 -5.35 13.24 0.75
C ASN A 653 -5.75 13.62 2.18
N PHE A 654 -6.63 12.81 2.77
CA PHE A 654 -6.98 13.00 4.18
C PHE A 654 -5.73 12.78 5.05
N PRO A 655 -5.37 13.73 5.92
CA PRO A 655 -4.20 13.58 6.77
C PRO A 655 -4.43 12.50 7.82
N THR A 656 -3.35 12.00 8.40
CA THR A 656 -3.48 11.07 9.52
C THR A 656 -3.98 11.81 10.75
N SER A 657 -5.13 11.36 11.28
CA SER A 657 -5.75 12.01 12.44
C SER A 657 -5.23 11.45 13.76
N GLN A 658 -5.24 12.32 14.78
CA GLN A 658 -5.08 11.93 16.17
C GLN A 658 -6.39 11.36 16.70
N TYR A 659 -6.33 10.25 17.42
CA TYR A 659 -7.50 9.64 18.04
C TYR A 659 -7.26 9.47 19.54
N TRP A 660 -8.26 9.83 20.34
CA TRP A 660 -8.29 9.59 21.77
C TRP A 660 -9.46 8.65 22.08
N THR A 661 -9.16 7.55 22.76
CA THR A 661 -10.15 6.54 23.15
C THR A 661 -10.15 6.40 24.66
N VAL A 662 -11.33 6.45 25.26
CA VAL A 662 -11.54 6.07 26.66
C VAL A 662 -12.38 4.80 26.63
N GLY A 663 -11.90 3.75 27.30
CA GLY A 663 -12.51 2.45 27.23
C GLY A 663 -12.56 1.70 28.56
N LEU A 664 -13.45 0.72 28.57
CA LEU A 664 -13.69 -0.18 29.69
C LEU A 664 -13.65 -1.62 29.17
N ASN A 665 -12.85 -2.47 29.83
CA ASN A 665 -12.82 -3.90 29.59
C ASN A 665 -13.44 -4.63 30.79
N LEU A 666 -14.54 -5.32 30.54
CA LEU A 666 -15.28 -6.15 31.49
C LEU A 666 -15.16 -7.60 31.06
N ASN A 667 -14.63 -8.44 31.95
CA ASN A 667 -14.63 -9.89 31.80
C ASN A 667 -15.52 -10.48 32.89
N PHE A 668 -16.53 -11.27 32.51
CA PHE A 668 -17.52 -11.87 33.41
C PHE A 668 -17.14 -13.28 33.83
#